data_AF-A0A1A8L0P4-F1
#
_entry.id   AF-A0A1A8L0P4-F1
#
_cell.length_a   1.000
_cell.length_b   1.000
_cell.length_c   1.000
_cell.angle_alpha   90.00
_cell.angle_beta   90.00
_cell.angle_gamma   90.00
#
_symmetry.space_group_name_H-M   'P 1'
#
loop_
_entity.id
_entity.type
_entity.pdbx_description
1 polymer ?
#
loop_
_entity_poly.entity_id
_entity_poly.type
_entity_poly.pdbx_seq_one_letter_code
_entity_poly.pdbx_strand_id
1 'polypeptide(L)'
;KLWSRSVKVAYNLLHKLGTKQEPLVRPGDRVALVFPNNDPGAFMTAFYGCLLAEVVPVPIEVPLTRKDAGSQQIGFLLGSCGVTVALTSDACHKGLPKSPTGEIPQFKGWPKVLWFVTESKHLSKQPRDWFPNIRDASQDTAYIEYKTCKDGGVLGVTVTRIAMLTHCQALTQSCSYTEAETIVNVLDFKKDVGLWHAILTSVMNMMHVISIPYALMKVNPLSWIQKVCQYKAKVACVKSRDMHWALVAHRDQRDISLNSLRMLVVADGSNPWSISSCDAFLNVFQTKGLKPEVICPCASSTEALTVAIRRPLEEGSTHPSRGVLSMQGLSHGVIRVDSEEKLSVLTLQDVGSVMPGGVMCVVKLEGVPQLCKTDEIGELCVCTVATGTSYYGLAGMTKNTFEVFPVFNNGSPISEFPFIRTGLLGFIGPAGLIFVAGKMDGLMMVGGRRHNADDIVATALAVEPMKFVYRGRIAVFSITVLHDERIVVVAEQRPDSTEEDSFQWMSRVLQAIDSIHQVGVYCLALVPSNTLPKTPLGGIHLSETKQLFLEGALHPCNVLMCPHTCVTNLPKPRQKQPEIGPASVMVGNLVSGKRIAQASGRDLGQIEDNDQFLFLSEVLQWRAQSTPDHVLYTLLNSRGTVASSLTCVQLHKRAEKIAAMLAERGHLQDGDHVALVYPPGIDLIAAFYGCLYAGCVPITVRPPHPQNIATTLPTVKMIVEVSRSVCVMTTQIITKLLRSKEASAAVDVRMWPPVIDTDDLPKKKPPLLHKPSNPDTLAYLDFSVSTTGMLAGVKMSHTATSAFCRSIKLQCELYPSREVAICLDPYCGLGFVLWCLCSVYSGHQSILIPPSELEVNPALWLSAVSQYKVRDTFCSYSVMELCTKGLGLQTDSLKSRGLDLSRVRTCVVVAEERPRIALTQSFSKLFKDLGLHPRAVSTSFGCRVNLAICLQGTSGPDPTTVYVDMRALRHDRVRLVERGSPHSLPLMESGKILPGVRIIIANPETKGPMGESHLGEIW
;
A
#
# COMPACT_ATOMS: atom_id res chain seq x y z
N LYS A 1 -25.50 27.18 -35.27
CA LYS A 1 -24.61 27.88 -34.30
C LYS A 1 -23.44 27.01 -33.85
N LEU A 2 -23.68 25.76 -33.41
CA LEU A 2 -22.64 24.80 -33.02
C LEU A 2 -21.52 24.69 -34.06
N TRP A 3 -21.86 24.32 -35.29
CA TRP A 3 -20.93 24.25 -36.43
C TRP A 3 -20.00 25.47 -36.54
N SER A 4 -20.57 26.67 -36.69
CA SER A 4 -19.79 27.91 -36.85
C SER A 4 -18.85 28.18 -35.68
N ARG A 5 -19.22 27.84 -34.44
CA ARG A 5 -18.35 28.00 -33.27
C ARG A 5 -17.26 26.94 -33.23
N SER A 6 -17.58 25.68 -33.54
CA SER A 6 -16.60 24.59 -33.61
C SER A 6 -15.56 24.80 -34.71
N VAL A 7 -15.97 25.31 -35.89
CA VAL A 7 -15.05 25.71 -36.97
C VAL A 7 -14.08 26.80 -36.50
N LYS A 8 -14.55 27.78 -35.72
CA LYS A 8 -13.66 28.79 -35.13
C LYS A 8 -12.68 28.18 -34.15
N VAL A 9 -13.13 27.28 -33.27
CA VAL A 9 -12.23 26.57 -32.35
C VAL A 9 -11.18 25.81 -33.14
N ALA A 10 -11.59 25.01 -34.12
CA ALA A 10 -10.69 24.22 -34.95
C ALA A 10 -9.61 25.07 -35.66
N TYR A 11 -10.01 26.18 -36.28
CA TYR A 11 -9.07 27.09 -36.93
C TYR A 11 -8.04 27.65 -35.94
N ASN A 12 -8.48 28.10 -34.76
CA ASN A 12 -7.59 28.69 -33.77
C ASN A 12 -6.66 27.64 -33.15
N LEU A 13 -7.13 26.40 -32.94
CA LEU A 13 -6.29 25.29 -32.47
C LEU A 13 -5.11 25.04 -33.42
N LEU A 14 -5.37 25.01 -34.73
CA LEU A 14 -4.36 24.68 -35.74
C LEU A 14 -3.44 25.85 -36.11
N HIS A 15 -3.92 27.10 -36.03
CA HIS A 15 -3.20 28.26 -36.62
C HIS A 15 -2.86 29.39 -35.65
N LYS A 16 -3.42 29.39 -34.44
CA LYS A 16 -3.23 30.49 -33.46
C LYS A 16 -2.52 30.05 -32.19
N LEU A 17 -2.38 28.76 -31.95
CA LEU A 17 -1.58 28.22 -30.86
C LEU A 17 -0.16 27.93 -31.34
N GLY A 18 0.84 28.63 -30.77
CA GLY A 18 2.25 28.52 -31.17
C GLY A 18 2.68 29.58 -32.19
N THR A 19 3.77 29.32 -32.90
CA THR A 19 4.25 30.21 -33.98
C THR A 19 3.81 29.68 -35.34
N LYS A 20 3.85 30.52 -36.39
CA LYS A 20 3.50 30.08 -37.75
C LYS A 20 4.39 28.93 -38.28
N GLN A 21 5.63 28.84 -37.79
CA GLN A 21 6.59 27.80 -38.20
C GLN A 21 6.50 26.55 -37.31
N GLU A 22 6.11 26.70 -36.04
CA GLU A 22 5.93 25.61 -35.08
C GLU A 22 4.55 25.73 -34.40
N PRO A 23 3.49 25.13 -34.99
CA PRO A 23 2.19 25.06 -34.33
C PRO A 23 2.28 24.18 -33.09
N LEU A 24 1.68 24.63 -32.00
CA LEU A 24 1.69 23.94 -30.70
C LEU A 24 0.84 22.66 -30.70
N VAL A 25 -0.18 22.61 -31.57
CA VAL A 25 -1.10 21.49 -31.71
C VAL A 25 -1.19 21.10 -33.17
N ARG A 26 -1.05 19.81 -33.46
CA ARG A 26 -1.15 19.21 -34.79
C ARG A 26 -2.26 18.15 -34.82
N PRO A 27 -2.78 17.79 -36.01
CA PRO A 27 -3.62 16.61 -36.17
C PRO A 27 -3.01 15.37 -35.49
N GLY A 28 -3.81 14.65 -34.70
CA GLY A 28 -3.39 13.48 -33.90
C GLY A 28 -2.92 13.81 -32.48
N ASP A 29 -2.69 15.08 -32.14
CA ASP A 29 -2.35 15.47 -30.77
C ASP A 29 -3.56 15.32 -29.84
N ARG A 30 -3.29 15.16 -28.54
CA ARG A 30 -4.32 15.04 -27.50
C ARG A 30 -4.49 16.35 -26.77
N VAL A 31 -5.73 16.75 -26.53
CA VAL A 31 -6.07 18.01 -25.86
C VAL A 31 -7.08 17.74 -24.76
N ALA A 32 -6.81 18.23 -23.54
CA ALA A 32 -7.74 18.08 -22.42
C ALA A 32 -8.94 19.00 -22.58
N LEU A 33 -10.15 18.50 -22.29
CA LEU A 33 -11.38 19.30 -22.24
C LEU A 33 -11.81 19.43 -20.79
N VAL A 34 -11.69 20.63 -20.23
CA VAL A 34 -11.96 20.96 -18.84
C VAL A 34 -13.13 21.94 -18.77
N PHE A 35 -14.34 21.40 -18.65
CA PHE A 35 -15.58 22.20 -18.65
C PHE A 35 -16.45 21.85 -17.44
N PRO A 36 -17.13 22.85 -16.85
CA PRO A 36 -17.99 22.65 -15.71
C PRO A 36 -19.31 22.01 -16.15
N ASN A 37 -19.93 21.22 -15.27
CA ASN A 37 -21.16 20.47 -15.55
C ASN A 37 -22.40 21.34 -15.84
N ASN A 38 -22.30 22.66 -15.77
CA ASN A 38 -23.35 23.61 -16.11
C ASN A 38 -23.15 24.28 -17.48
N ASP A 39 -22.10 23.92 -18.23
CA ASP A 39 -21.81 24.51 -19.55
C ASP A 39 -21.62 23.45 -20.66
N PRO A 40 -22.67 22.65 -20.95
CA PRO A 40 -22.61 21.64 -22.02
C PRO A 40 -22.39 22.26 -23.40
N GLY A 41 -22.89 23.48 -23.64
CA GLY A 41 -22.77 24.14 -24.94
C GLY A 41 -21.34 24.49 -25.31
N ALA A 42 -20.54 25.00 -24.36
CA ALA A 42 -19.13 25.26 -24.59
C ALA A 42 -18.33 23.96 -24.75
N PHE A 43 -18.63 22.94 -23.94
CA PHE A 43 -18.04 21.61 -24.08
C PHE A 43 -18.28 21.01 -25.47
N MET A 44 -19.54 20.97 -25.93
CA MET A 44 -19.88 20.47 -27.28
C MET A 44 -19.14 21.22 -28.38
N THR A 45 -19.07 22.55 -28.23
CA THR A 45 -18.35 23.40 -29.19
C THR A 45 -16.88 23.03 -29.27
N ALA A 46 -16.23 22.81 -28.12
CA ALA A 46 -14.84 22.41 -28.02
C ALA A 46 -14.61 20.98 -28.53
N PHE A 47 -15.46 20.03 -28.15
CA PHE A 47 -15.38 18.62 -28.56
C PHE A 47 -15.44 18.48 -30.10
N TYR A 48 -16.46 19.03 -30.75
CA TYR A 48 -16.54 19.05 -32.21
C TYR A 48 -15.45 19.92 -32.85
N GLY A 49 -14.98 20.96 -32.15
CA GLY A 49 -13.83 21.76 -32.59
C GLY A 49 -12.54 20.93 -32.68
N CYS A 50 -12.29 20.04 -31.72
CA CYS A 50 -11.18 19.09 -31.78
C CYS A 50 -11.35 18.09 -32.94
N LEU A 51 -12.55 17.52 -33.11
CA LEU A 51 -12.80 16.57 -34.21
C LEU A 51 -12.56 17.20 -35.59
N LEU A 52 -12.99 18.45 -35.79
CA LEU A 52 -12.77 19.22 -37.02
C LEU A 52 -11.31 19.66 -37.21
N ALA A 53 -10.54 19.77 -36.13
CA ALA A 53 -9.10 20.00 -36.17
C ALA A 53 -8.28 18.71 -36.33
N GLU A 54 -8.93 17.54 -36.40
CA GLU A 54 -8.28 16.23 -36.36
C GLU A 54 -7.46 16.00 -35.07
N VAL A 55 -7.82 16.67 -33.97
CA VAL A 55 -7.20 16.57 -32.65
C VAL A 55 -8.05 15.66 -31.77
N VAL A 56 -7.42 14.89 -30.87
CA VAL A 56 -8.08 13.92 -30.00
C VAL A 56 -8.47 14.59 -28.66
N PRO A 57 -9.77 14.88 -28.41
CA PRO A 57 -10.22 15.38 -27.12
C PRO A 57 -10.08 14.31 -26.02
N VAL A 58 -9.66 14.75 -24.85
CA VAL A 58 -9.63 13.98 -23.60
C VAL A 58 -10.53 14.70 -22.58
N PRO A 59 -11.84 14.38 -22.54
CA PRO A 59 -12.77 14.98 -21.58
C PRO A 59 -12.40 14.60 -20.16
N ILE A 60 -12.22 15.59 -19.28
CA ILE A 60 -11.90 15.36 -17.87
C ILE A 60 -12.75 16.25 -16.96
N GLU A 61 -12.76 15.94 -15.67
CA GLU A 61 -13.42 16.77 -14.67
C GLU A 61 -12.63 18.04 -14.37
N VAL A 62 -13.33 19.06 -13.89
CA VAL A 62 -12.71 20.29 -13.40
C VAL A 62 -11.99 19.99 -12.07
N PRO A 63 -10.68 20.26 -11.95
CA PRO A 63 -9.97 20.06 -10.69
C PRO A 63 -10.40 21.12 -9.67
N LEU A 64 -11.19 20.71 -8.66
CA LEU A 64 -11.79 21.63 -7.68
C LEU A 64 -10.83 22.03 -6.55
N THR A 65 -9.83 21.20 -6.21
CA THR A 65 -8.85 21.51 -5.15
C THR A 65 -7.43 21.08 -5.52
N ARG A 66 -6.43 21.62 -4.81
CA ARG A 66 -5.01 21.24 -4.97
C ARG A 66 -4.65 19.88 -4.35
N LYS A 67 -5.51 19.32 -3.50
CA LYS A 67 -5.24 18.12 -2.66
C LYS A 67 -6.00 16.87 -3.10
N ASP A 68 -6.88 17.00 -4.08
CA ASP A 68 -7.72 15.89 -4.56
C ASP A 68 -6.84 14.78 -5.15
N ALA A 69 -6.89 13.59 -4.52
CA ALA A 69 -6.15 12.42 -4.98
C ALA A 69 -6.56 11.99 -6.40
N GLY A 70 -7.84 12.18 -6.76
CA GLY A 70 -8.36 11.94 -8.11
C GLY A 70 -7.74 12.87 -9.15
N SER A 71 -7.48 14.12 -8.78
CA SER A 71 -6.82 15.10 -9.65
C SER A 71 -5.39 14.68 -10.01
N GLN A 72 -4.65 14.08 -9.07
CA GLN A 72 -3.30 13.59 -9.34
C GLN A 72 -3.30 12.44 -10.36
N GLN A 73 -4.25 11.50 -10.24
CA GLN A 73 -4.37 10.36 -11.16
C GLN A 73 -4.78 10.77 -12.58
N ILE A 74 -5.69 11.75 -12.70
CA ILE A 74 -5.99 12.39 -13.98
C ILE A 74 -4.72 13.04 -14.57
N GLY A 75 -3.90 13.68 -13.74
CA GLY A 75 -2.62 14.25 -14.17
C GLY A 75 -1.69 13.23 -14.83
N PHE A 76 -1.59 12.02 -14.28
CA PHE A 76 -0.83 10.93 -14.89
C PHE A 76 -1.39 10.53 -16.26
N LEU A 77 -2.71 10.39 -16.40
CA LEU A 77 -3.34 10.13 -17.70
C LEU A 77 -3.01 11.23 -18.72
N LEU A 78 -3.12 12.50 -18.33
CA LEU A 78 -2.79 13.62 -19.20
C LEU A 78 -1.32 13.64 -19.62
N GLY A 79 -0.42 13.32 -18.69
CA GLY A 79 1.01 13.18 -18.94
C GLY A 79 1.30 12.05 -19.94
N SER A 80 0.70 10.88 -19.73
CA SER A 80 0.80 9.74 -20.66
C SER A 80 0.25 10.08 -22.04
N CYS A 81 -0.88 10.80 -22.10
CA CYS A 81 -1.46 11.28 -23.34
C CYS A 81 -0.61 12.36 -24.02
N GLY A 82 0.45 12.90 -23.39
CA GLY A 82 1.27 13.98 -23.95
C GLY A 82 0.50 15.28 -24.11
N VAL A 83 -0.48 15.55 -23.24
CA VAL A 83 -1.33 16.74 -23.33
C VAL A 83 -0.54 18.00 -22.99
N THR A 84 -0.52 18.96 -23.91
CA THR A 84 0.13 20.27 -23.75
C THR A 84 -0.86 21.43 -23.70
N VAL A 85 -2.12 21.21 -24.11
CA VAL A 85 -3.17 22.24 -24.15
C VAL A 85 -4.43 21.72 -23.44
N ALA A 86 -5.05 22.61 -22.65
CA ALA A 86 -6.32 22.36 -21.96
C ALA A 86 -7.37 23.40 -22.40
N LEU A 87 -8.47 22.94 -23.00
CA LEU A 87 -9.59 23.76 -23.43
C LEU A 87 -10.58 23.96 -22.28
N THR A 88 -11.06 25.18 -22.13
CA THR A 88 -12.02 25.53 -21.08
C THR A 88 -12.91 26.71 -21.48
N SER A 89 -13.92 27.02 -20.65
CA SER A 89 -14.76 28.22 -20.80
C SER A 89 -14.23 29.38 -19.93
N ASP A 90 -14.65 30.62 -20.20
CA ASP A 90 -14.18 31.80 -19.44
C ASP A 90 -14.61 31.71 -17.98
N ALA A 91 -15.84 31.24 -17.73
CA ALA A 91 -16.36 31.01 -16.40
C ALA A 91 -15.53 29.98 -15.63
N CYS A 92 -15.15 28.88 -16.28
CA CYS A 92 -14.34 27.83 -15.67
C CYS A 92 -12.91 28.30 -15.40
N HIS A 93 -12.28 28.94 -16.38
CA HIS A 93 -10.93 29.50 -16.24
C HIS A 93 -10.83 30.49 -15.06
N LYS A 94 -11.86 31.33 -14.86
CA LYS A 94 -11.93 32.25 -13.71
C LYS A 94 -12.14 31.53 -12.39
N GLY A 95 -12.85 30.41 -12.38
CA GLY A 95 -13.15 29.61 -11.19
C GLY A 95 -12.05 28.62 -10.78
N LEU A 96 -11.04 28.38 -11.63
CA LEU A 96 -9.91 27.53 -11.28
C LEU A 96 -9.09 28.14 -10.13
N PRO A 97 -8.49 27.32 -9.25
CA PRO A 97 -7.59 27.80 -8.20
C PRO A 97 -6.49 28.69 -8.79
N LYS A 98 -6.21 29.83 -8.16
CA LYS A 98 -5.13 30.75 -8.57
C LYS A 98 -4.04 30.87 -7.51
N SER A 99 -2.82 31.15 -7.93
CA SER A 99 -1.72 31.56 -7.04
C SER A 99 -1.96 33.00 -6.54
N PRO A 100 -1.20 33.47 -5.53
CA PRO A 100 -1.19 34.89 -5.15
C PRO A 100 -0.84 35.83 -6.32
N THR A 101 -0.12 35.33 -7.33
CA THR A 101 0.24 36.08 -8.55
C THR A 101 -0.86 36.06 -9.62
N GLY A 102 -2.00 35.41 -9.38
CA GLY A 102 -3.15 35.36 -10.29
C GLY A 102 -3.07 34.30 -11.40
N GLU A 103 -1.99 33.52 -11.45
CA GLU A 103 -1.81 32.43 -12.41
C GLU A 103 -2.46 31.13 -11.91
N ILE A 104 -2.88 30.26 -12.82
CA ILE A 104 -3.35 28.91 -12.47
C ILE A 104 -2.09 28.09 -12.11
N PRO A 105 -1.95 27.62 -10.86
CA PRO A 105 -0.78 26.86 -10.45
C PRO A 105 -0.77 25.51 -11.16
N GLN A 106 0.42 24.94 -11.35
CA GLN A 106 0.54 23.58 -11.85
C GLN A 106 -0.10 22.60 -10.84
N PHE A 107 -1.10 21.86 -11.29
CA PHE A 107 -1.71 20.80 -10.49
C PHE A 107 -0.71 19.66 -10.28
N LYS A 108 -0.67 19.11 -9.07
CA LYS A 108 0.26 18.03 -8.72
C LYS A 108 0.01 16.83 -9.63
N GLY A 109 1.06 16.35 -10.29
CA GLY A 109 0.99 15.22 -11.23
C GLY A 109 0.54 15.58 -12.65
N TRP A 110 0.07 16.81 -12.91
CA TRP A 110 -0.30 17.24 -14.26
C TRP A 110 0.93 17.67 -15.07
N PRO A 111 0.94 17.41 -16.40
CA PRO A 111 1.89 18.05 -17.29
C PRO A 111 1.69 19.57 -17.30
N LYS A 112 2.70 20.31 -17.75
CA LYS A 112 2.55 21.76 -17.97
C LYS A 112 1.60 21.96 -19.15
N VAL A 113 0.43 22.54 -18.88
CA VAL A 113 -0.60 22.79 -19.88
C VAL A 113 -0.80 24.28 -20.14
N LEU A 114 -1.02 24.63 -21.41
CA LEU A 114 -1.53 25.93 -21.82
C LEU A 114 -3.05 25.92 -21.73
N TRP A 115 -3.62 26.83 -20.94
CA TRP A 115 -5.06 27.02 -20.85
C TRP A 115 -5.57 27.84 -22.03
N PHE A 116 -6.57 27.34 -22.75
CA PHE A 116 -7.14 28.00 -23.91
C PHE A 116 -8.67 28.12 -23.79
N VAL A 117 -9.15 29.36 -23.83
CA VAL A 117 -10.58 29.68 -23.66
C VAL A 117 -11.29 29.62 -25.00
N THR A 118 -12.32 28.78 -25.11
CA THR A 118 -13.01 28.46 -26.39
C THR A 118 -14.16 29.41 -26.73
N GLU A 119 -14.41 30.44 -25.92
CA GLU A 119 -15.48 31.40 -26.18
C GLU A 119 -15.17 32.30 -27.39
N SER A 120 -16.19 32.55 -28.22
CA SER A 120 -16.03 33.26 -29.49
C SER A 120 -15.44 34.67 -29.39
N LYS A 121 -15.51 35.34 -28.23
CA LYS A 121 -14.93 36.68 -28.01
C LYS A 121 -13.39 36.64 -27.95
N HIS A 122 -12.81 35.50 -27.62
CA HIS A 122 -11.36 35.27 -27.54
C HIS A 122 -10.79 34.61 -28.81
N LEU A 123 -11.64 34.18 -29.73
CA LEU A 123 -11.25 33.46 -30.94
C LEU A 123 -11.19 34.38 -32.15
N SER A 124 -10.14 34.24 -32.95
CA SER A 124 -10.05 34.89 -34.26
C SER A 124 -11.04 34.25 -35.24
N LYS A 125 -11.61 35.06 -36.15
CA LYS A 125 -12.37 34.51 -37.28
C LYS A 125 -11.40 33.83 -38.26
N GLN A 126 -11.83 32.69 -38.78
CA GLN A 126 -11.17 32.00 -39.88
C GLN A 126 -11.32 32.77 -41.20
N PRO A 127 -10.34 32.67 -42.13
CA PRO A 127 -10.48 33.14 -43.51
C PRO A 127 -11.68 32.51 -44.22
N ARG A 128 -12.24 33.19 -45.24
CA ARG A 128 -13.45 32.71 -45.95
C ARG A 128 -13.19 31.44 -46.78
N ASP A 129 -11.95 31.23 -47.17
CA ASP A 129 -11.42 30.11 -47.95
C ASP A 129 -10.94 28.94 -47.08
N TRP A 130 -10.90 29.10 -45.75
CA TRP A 130 -10.50 28.02 -44.86
C TRP A 130 -11.69 27.13 -44.48
N PHE A 131 -11.56 25.83 -44.74
CA PHE A 131 -12.53 24.80 -44.35
C PHE A 131 -11.81 23.68 -43.60
N PRO A 132 -12.42 23.11 -42.55
CA PRO A 132 -11.87 21.94 -41.87
C PRO A 132 -11.85 20.74 -42.83
N ASN A 133 -10.84 19.90 -42.68
CA ASN A 133 -10.76 18.66 -43.45
C ASN A 133 -11.74 17.63 -42.88
N ILE A 134 -12.72 17.21 -43.68
CA ILE A 134 -13.72 16.22 -43.27
C ILE A 134 -13.39 14.91 -43.98
N ARG A 135 -12.94 13.91 -43.23
CA ARG A 135 -12.63 12.57 -43.72
C ARG A 135 -13.72 11.58 -43.32
N ASP A 136 -13.81 10.48 -44.06
CA ASP A 136 -14.62 9.32 -43.69
C ASP A 136 -14.19 8.74 -42.34
N ALA A 137 -15.12 8.02 -41.68
CA ALA A 137 -14.85 7.41 -40.39
C ALA A 137 -13.78 6.31 -40.51
N SER A 138 -12.60 6.58 -39.94
CA SER A 138 -11.43 5.71 -39.96
C SER A 138 -11.22 4.98 -38.61
N GLN A 139 -10.16 4.17 -38.55
CA GLN A 139 -9.67 3.57 -37.31
C GLN A 139 -8.86 4.54 -36.43
N ASP A 140 -8.75 5.81 -36.82
CA ASP A 140 -8.06 6.81 -36.01
C ASP A 140 -8.85 7.11 -34.73
N THR A 141 -8.14 7.43 -33.66
CA THR A 141 -8.76 7.81 -32.39
C THR A 141 -9.66 9.04 -32.56
N ALA A 142 -10.91 8.92 -32.16
CA ALA A 142 -11.86 10.02 -32.09
C ALA A 142 -11.75 10.76 -30.76
N TYR A 143 -11.68 10.04 -29.63
CA TYR A 143 -11.53 10.61 -28.29
C TYR A 143 -10.96 9.58 -27.32
N ILE A 144 -10.49 10.05 -26.16
CA ILE A 144 -10.06 9.19 -25.04
C ILE A 144 -10.96 9.49 -23.85
N GLU A 145 -11.70 8.49 -23.39
CA GLU A 145 -12.55 8.57 -22.19
C GLU A 145 -11.82 8.00 -20.98
N TYR A 146 -11.83 8.71 -19.84
CA TYR A 146 -11.16 8.22 -18.64
C TYR A 146 -12.08 7.30 -17.80
N LYS A 147 -11.49 6.24 -17.24
CA LYS A 147 -12.11 5.33 -16.26
C LYS A 147 -11.30 5.35 -14.97
N THR A 148 -11.99 5.28 -13.83
CA THR A 148 -11.36 5.11 -12.51
C THR A 148 -11.53 3.67 -12.03
N CYS A 149 -10.43 3.00 -11.69
CA CYS A 149 -10.39 1.62 -11.21
C CYS A 149 -10.66 1.50 -9.71
N LYS A 150 -10.96 0.28 -9.23
CA LYS A 150 -11.17 -0.05 -7.80
C LYS A 150 -10.03 0.42 -6.88
N ASP A 151 -8.79 0.45 -7.37
CA ASP A 151 -7.60 0.88 -6.63
C ASP A 151 -7.33 2.39 -6.70
N GLY A 152 -8.16 3.14 -7.42
CA GLY A 152 -8.03 4.58 -7.64
C GLY A 152 -7.17 4.96 -8.85
N GLY A 153 -6.59 4.00 -9.57
CA GLY A 153 -5.90 4.26 -10.84
C GLY A 153 -6.85 4.83 -11.90
N VAL A 154 -6.33 5.66 -12.81
CA VAL A 154 -7.09 6.22 -13.93
C VAL A 154 -6.55 5.68 -15.25
N LEU A 155 -7.43 5.10 -16.07
CA LEU A 155 -7.12 4.55 -17.39
C LEU A 155 -7.78 5.42 -18.47
N GLY A 156 -7.15 5.53 -19.64
CA GLY A 156 -7.74 6.20 -20.81
C GLY A 156 -8.18 5.17 -21.84
N VAL A 157 -9.49 5.03 -22.06
CA VAL A 157 -10.07 4.17 -23.09
C VAL A 157 -10.11 4.93 -24.41
N THR A 158 -9.43 4.38 -25.42
CA THR A 158 -9.37 4.94 -26.77
C THR A 158 -10.58 4.51 -27.59
N VAL A 159 -11.35 5.46 -28.11
CA VAL A 159 -12.49 5.19 -29.00
C VAL A 159 -12.17 5.72 -30.39
N THR A 160 -12.32 4.90 -31.43
CA THR A 160 -12.02 5.27 -32.82
C THR A 160 -13.19 6.01 -33.48
N ARG A 161 -12.95 6.68 -34.59
CA ARG A 161 -13.99 7.38 -35.36
C ARG A 161 -15.07 6.43 -35.85
N ILE A 162 -14.67 5.27 -36.38
CA ILE A 162 -15.62 4.25 -36.81
C ILE A 162 -16.41 3.62 -35.66
N ALA A 163 -15.77 3.38 -34.50
CA ALA A 163 -16.47 2.88 -33.32
C ALA A 163 -17.50 3.89 -32.79
N MET A 164 -17.11 5.16 -32.71
CA MET A 164 -17.97 6.26 -32.27
C MET A 164 -19.21 6.40 -33.18
N LEU A 165 -19.03 6.38 -34.51
CA LEU A 165 -20.13 6.51 -35.46
C LEU A 165 -21.05 5.27 -35.44
N THR A 166 -20.47 4.07 -35.47
CA THR A 166 -21.22 2.80 -35.42
C THR A 166 -22.03 2.69 -34.13
N HIS A 167 -21.48 3.15 -33.00
CA HIS A 167 -22.20 3.19 -31.73
C HIS A 167 -23.41 4.14 -31.77
N CYS A 168 -23.26 5.33 -32.35
CA CYS A 168 -24.38 6.26 -32.55
C CYS A 168 -25.47 5.67 -33.43
N GLN A 169 -25.10 4.99 -34.53
CA GLN A 169 -26.04 4.28 -35.41
C GLN A 169 -26.80 3.17 -34.67
N ALA A 170 -26.08 2.36 -33.89
CA ALA A 170 -26.67 1.29 -33.09
C ALA A 170 -27.64 1.84 -32.02
N LEU A 171 -27.30 2.98 -31.40
CA LEU A 171 -28.19 3.68 -30.47
C LEU A 171 -29.42 4.25 -31.17
N THR A 172 -29.26 4.90 -32.33
CA THR A 172 -30.40 5.37 -33.15
C THR A 172 -31.37 4.23 -33.44
N GLN A 173 -30.85 3.07 -33.86
CA GLN A 173 -31.66 1.91 -34.19
C GLN A 173 -32.34 1.31 -32.95
N SER A 174 -31.61 1.12 -31.85
CA SER A 174 -32.15 0.52 -30.63
C SER A 174 -33.16 1.41 -29.91
N CYS A 175 -32.95 2.73 -29.90
CA CYS A 175 -33.81 3.70 -29.22
C CYS A 175 -34.86 4.31 -30.15
N SER A 176 -34.82 4.01 -31.45
CA SER A 176 -35.65 4.61 -32.49
C SER A 176 -35.64 6.15 -32.41
N TYR A 177 -34.45 6.76 -32.37
CA TYR A 177 -34.32 8.21 -32.33
C TYR A 177 -34.72 8.85 -33.65
N THR A 178 -35.40 10.00 -33.55
CA THR A 178 -35.91 10.73 -34.72
C THR A 178 -35.50 12.20 -34.69
N GLU A 179 -35.58 12.84 -35.86
CA GLU A 179 -35.30 14.26 -36.02
C GLU A 179 -36.21 15.13 -35.16
N ALA A 180 -35.65 16.22 -34.62
CA ALA A 180 -36.31 17.21 -33.76
C ALA A 180 -36.88 16.65 -32.44
N GLU A 181 -36.58 15.40 -32.10
CA GLU A 181 -36.99 14.81 -30.83
C GLU A 181 -36.29 15.50 -29.64
N THR A 182 -37.03 15.78 -28.57
CA THR A 182 -36.47 16.44 -27.39
C THR A 182 -36.07 15.42 -26.32
N ILE A 183 -34.81 15.50 -25.88
CA ILE A 183 -34.22 14.68 -24.83
C ILE A 183 -33.85 15.53 -23.60
N VAL A 184 -34.20 15.07 -22.41
CA VAL A 184 -33.74 15.65 -21.14
C VAL A 184 -32.60 14.79 -20.58
N ASN A 185 -31.41 15.37 -20.42
CA ASN A 185 -30.24 14.66 -19.90
C ASN A 185 -29.86 15.18 -18.52
N VAL A 186 -29.84 14.29 -17.52
CA VAL A 186 -29.34 14.56 -16.16
C VAL A 186 -27.95 13.95 -15.93
N LEU A 187 -27.49 13.10 -16.85
CA LEU A 187 -26.21 12.39 -16.76
C LEU A 187 -25.04 13.31 -17.15
N ASP A 188 -23.82 12.84 -16.85
CA ASP A 188 -22.59 13.54 -17.25
C ASP A 188 -22.50 13.60 -18.77
N PHE A 189 -22.53 14.80 -19.37
CA PHE A 189 -22.39 14.94 -20.81
C PHE A 189 -20.94 14.72 -21.30
N LYS A 190 -19.97 14.56 -20.39
CA LYS A 190 -18.55 14.42 -20.74
C LYS A 190 -18.10 12.96 -20.90
N LYS A 191 -18.89 11.99 -20.44
CA LYS A 191 -18.55 10.55 -20.49
C LYS A 191 -19.79 9.65 -20.43
N ASP A 192 -19.60 8.36 -20.68
CA ASP A 192 -20.63 7.31 -20.58
C ASP A 192 -21.92 7.67 -21.35
N VAL A 193 -23.07 7.12 -20.92
CA VAL A 193 -24.41 7.30 -21.52
C VAL A 193 -24.77 8.76 -21.76
N GLY A 194 -24.34 9.69 -20.90
CA GLY A 194 -24.64 11.11 -21.09
C GLY A 194 -23.90 11.72 -22.29
N LEU A 195 -22.63 11.38 -22.50
CA LEU A 195 -21.90 11.75 -23.73
C LEU A 195 -22.54 11.10 -24.96
N TRP A 196 -22.76 9.80 -24.91
CA TRP A 196 -23.18 9.03 -26.09
C TRP A 196 -24.58 9.41 -26.57
N HIS A 197 -25.56 9.55 -25.67
CA HIS A 197 -26.92 9.92 -26.04
C HIS A 197 -27.08 11.44 -26.24
N ALA A 198 -26.58 12.25 -25.31
CA ALA A 198 -26.90 13.68 -25.28
C ALA A 198 -25.97 14.53 -26.17
N ILE A 199 -24.77 14.06 -26.52
CA ILE A 199 -23.81 14.84 -27.32
C ILE A 199 -23.56 14.23 -28.71
N LEU A 200 -23.33 12.91 -28.77
CA LEU A 200 -22.92 12.27 -30.02
C LEU A 200 -24.16 11.89 -30.86
N THR A 201 -25.01 11.02 -30.31
CA THR A 201 -26.20 10.51 -31.01
C THR A 201 -27.23 11.61 -31.26
N SER A 202 -27.37 12.57 -30.35
CA SER A 202 -28.28 13.71 -30.54
C SER A 202 -27.94 14.56 -31.76
N VAL A 203 -26.66 14.80 -32.02
CA VAL A 203 -26.21 15.58 -33.19
C VAL A 203 -26.42 14.80 -34.47
N MET A 204 -26.13 13.48 -34.46
CA MET A 204 -26.36 12.62 -35.62
C MET A 204 -27.83 12.61 -36.05
N ASN A 205 -28.76 12.60 -35.10
CA ASN A 205 -30.20 12.54 -35.37
C ASN A 205 -30.90 13.91 -35.35
N MET A 206 -30.17 15.02 -35.27
CA MET A 206 -30.75 16.38 -35.18
C MET A 206 -31.77 16.56 -34.04
N MET A 207 -31.47 16.00 -32.86
CA MET A 207 -32.31 16.07 -31.66
C MET A 207 -32.08 17.37 -30.87
N HIS A 208 -33.06 17.74 -30.04
CA HIS A 208 -32.97 18.87 -29.12
C HIS A 208 -32.68 18.41 -27.69
N VAL A 209 -31.53 18.82 -27.13
CA VAL A 209 -31.05 18.33 -25.83
C VAL A 209 -31.22 19.41 -24.76
N ILE A 210 -31.95 19.07 -23.70
CA ILE A 210 -32.07 19.88 -22.47
C ILE A 210 -31.22 19.22 -21.38
N SER A 211 -30.06 19.81 -21.08
CA SER A 211 -29.17 19.31 -20.02
C SER A 211 -29.52 19.93 -18.66
N ILE A 212 -29.65 19.10 -17.64
CA ILE A 212 -29.96 19.51 -16.26
C ILE A 212 -28.69 19.35 -15.41
N PRO A 213 -28.04 20.45 -15.00
CA PRO A 213 -26.82 20.35 -14.22
C PRO A 213 -27.10 19.82 -12.82
N TYR A 214 -26.19 19.00 -12.30
CA TYR A 214 -26.29 18.44 -10.95
C TYR A 214 -26.41 19.51 -9.85
N ALA A 215 -25.80 20.68 -10.02
CA ALA A 215 -25.95 21.80 -9.10
C ALA A 215 -27.40 22.28 -8.97
N LEU A 216 -28.17 22.25 -10.06
CA LEU A 216 -29.60 22.58 -10.03
C LEU A 216 -30.41 21.48 -9.36
N MET A 217 -30.07 20.21 -9.62
CA MET A 217 -30.72 19.05 -8.99
C MET A 217 -30.58 19.04 -7.47
N LYS A 218 -29.48 19.57 -6.91
CA LYS A 218 -29.31 19.71 -5.46
C LYS A 218 -30.34 20.66 -4.83
N VAL A 219 -30.70 21.72 -5.55
CA VAL A 219 -31.62 22.76 -5.06
C VAL A 219 -33.07 22.42 -5.41
N ASN A 220 -33.29 21.92 -6.61
CA ASN A 220 -34.60 21.51 -7.12
C ASN A 220 -34.50 20.13 -7.79
N PRO A 221 -34.70 19.04 -7.03
CA PRO A 221 -34.63 17.69 -7.58
C PRO A 221 -35.71 17.35 -8.61
N LEU A 222 -36.82 18.09 -8.64
CA LEU A 222 -37.87 17.95 -9.65
C LEU A 222 -37.54 18.65 -10.97
N SER A 223 -36.46 19.42 -11.03
CA SER A 223 -36.17 20.28 -12.18
C SER A 223 -36.17 19.52 -13.51
N TRP A 224 -35.64 18.29 -13.57
CA TRP A 224 -35.67 17.50 -14.80
C TRP A 224 -37.08 17.08 -15.22
N ILE A 225 -37.94 16.67 -14.27
CA ILE A 225 -39.36 16.37 -14.53
C ILE A 225 -40.09 17.61 -15.03
N GLN A 226 -39.85 18.76 -14.39
CA GLN A 226 -40.43 20.03 -14.81
C GLN A 226 -40.02 20.39 -16.24
N LYS A 227 -38.78 20.09 -16.64
CA LYS A 227 -38.31 20.30 -18.03
C LYS A 227 -38.88 19.28 -19.00
N VAL A 228 -39.10 18.03 -18.58
CA VAL A 228 -39.87 17.07 -19.37
C VAL A 228 -41.27 17.61 -19.67
N CYS A 229 -41.99 18.10 -18.65
CA CYS A 229 -43.31 18.71 -18.83
C CYS A 229 -43.26 19.95 -19.72
N GLN A 230 -42.36 20.89 -19.43
CA GLN A 230 -42.26 22.18 -20.10
C GLN A 230 -41.93 22.02 -21.59
N TYR A 231 -41.00 21.13 -21.94
CA TYR A 231 -40.54 20.93 -23.30
C TYR A 231 -41.22 19.75 -24.00
N LYS A 232 -42.17 19.08 -23.34
CA LYS A 232 -42.81 17.83 -23.81
C LYS A 232 -41.77 16.81 -24.29
N ALA A 233 -40.72 16.64 -23.50
CA ALA A 233 -39.60 15.79 -23.87
C ALA A 233 -40.06 14.34 -24.05
N LYS A 234 -39.55 13.69 -25.10
CA LYS A 234 -39.89 12.30 -25.44
C LYS A 234 -38.97 11.30 -24.76
N VAL A 235 -37.75 11.72 -24.50
CA VAL A 235 -36.69 10.88 -23.93
C VAL A 235 -36.11 11.56 -22.70
N ALA A 236 -35.84 10.81 -21.64
CA ALA A 236 -35.07 11.29 -20.50
C ALA A 236 -33.97 10.29 -20.12
N CYS A 237 -32.78 10.78 -19.79
CA CYS A 237 -31.64 9.98 -19.34
C CYS A 237 -31.33 10.30 -17.88
N VAL A 238 -31.45 9.30 -17.01
CA VAL A 238 -31.36 9.45 -15.54
C VAL A 238 -30.66 8.26 -14.89
N LYS A 239 -30.21 8.43 -13.65
CA LYS A 239 -29.86 7.32 -12.74
C LYS A 239 -31.01 7.03 -11.78
N SER A 240 -31.06 5.85 -11.18
CA SER A 240 -32.11 5.52 -10.20
C SER A 240 -32.16 6.50 -9.02
N ARG A 241 -31.01 7.04 -8.63
CA ARG A 241 -30.91 8.10 -7.60
C ARG A 241 -31.70 9.35 -7.97
N ASP A 242 -31.67 9.76 -9.24
CA ASP A 242 -32.31 11.00 -9.69
C ASP A 242 -33.84 10.85 -9.67
N MET A 243 -34.33 9.67 -10.02
CA MET A 243 -35.74 9.29 -9.85
C MET A 243 -36.15 9.31 -8.39
N HIS A 244 -35.33 8.75 -7.50
CA HIS A 244 -35.61 8.75 -6.07
C HIS A 244 -35.69 10.17 -5.50
N TRP A 245 -34.77 11.06 -5.86
CA TRP A 245 -34.85 12.45 -5.40
C TRP A 245 -36.08 13.18 -5.91
N ALA A 246 -36.48 12.91 -7.15
CA ALA A 246 -37.72 13.45 -7.70
C ALA A 246 -38.96 12.93 -6.93
N LEU A 247 -38.97 11.66 -6.51
CA LEU A 247 -40.03 11.11 -5.66
C LEU A 247 -40.13 11.85 -4.32
N VAL A 248 -39.00 12.10 -3.65
CA VAL A 248 -39.03 12.78 -2.35
C VAL A 248 -39.51 14.22 -2.50
N ALA A 249 -39.18 14.89 -3.61
CA ALA A 249 -39.53 16.28 -3.84
C ALA A 249 -40.95 16.50 -4.43
N HIS A 250 -41.67 15.46 -4.87
CA HIS A 250 -42.93 15.62 -5.61
C HIS A 250 -44.12 16.15 -4.77
N ARG A 251 -44.05 16.08 -3.43
CA ARG A 251 -45.22 16.10 -2.54
C ARG A 251 -46.11 17.36 -2.65
N ASP A 252 -45.59 18.45 -3.21
CA ASP A 252 -46.27 19.74 -3.27
C ASP A 252 -46.58 20.24 -4.70
N GLN A 253 -46.43 19.42 -5.74
CA GLN A 253 -46.59 19.84 -7.14
C GLN A 253 -47.77 19.16 -7.84
N ARG A 254 -48.77 19.95 -8.25
CA ARG A 254 -50.00 19.44 -8.90
C ARG A 254 -49.86 19.30 -10.42
N ASP A 255 -49.09 20.17 -11.07
CA ASP A 255 -49.02 20.35 -12.54
C ASP A 255 -47.90 19.54 -13.22
N ILE A 256 -47.75 18.26 -12.89
CA ILE A 256 -46.77 17.36 -13.52
C ILE A 256 -47.49 16.39 -14.46
N SER A 257 -47.04 16.28 -15.71
CA SER A 257 -47.47 15.25 -16.67
C SER A 257 -46.30 14.63 -17.41
N LEU A 258 -46.16 13.32 -17.31
CA LEU A 258 -45.12 12.52 -17.98
C LEU A 258 -45.62 11.78 -19.23
N ASN A 259 -46.84 12.07 -19.69
CA ASN A 259 -47.47 11.49 -20.89
C ASN A 259 -46.63 11.67 -22.18
N SER A 260 -45.76 12.68 -22.21
CA SER A 260 -44.90 12.94 -23.36
C SER A 260 -43.74 11.95 -23.49
N LEU A 261 -43.29 11.34 -22.38
CA LEU A 261 -42.18 10.40 -22.38
C LEU A 261 -42.58 9.09 -23.06
N ARG A 262 -41.79 8.70 -24.06
CA ARG A 262 -41.81 7.34 -24.63
C ARG A 262 -40.65 6.49 -24.16
N MET A 263 -39.57 7.11 -23.67
CA MET A 263 -38.38 6.39 -23.21
C MET A 263 -37.73 7.09 -22.02
N LEU A 264 -37.48 6.35 -20.94
CA LEU A 264 -36.74 6.77 -19.76
C LEU A 264 -35.55 5.83 -19.60
N VAL A 265 -34.38 6.28 -20.05
CA VAL A 265 -33.13 5.51 -19.98
C VAL A 265 -32.60 5.56 -18.55
N VAL A 266 -32.51 4.40 -17.91
CA VAL A 266 -31.96 4.24 -16.56
C VAL A 266 -30.52 3.75 -16.65
N ALA A 267 -29.57 4.68 -16.46
CA ALA A 267 -28.14 4.49 -16.72
C ALA A 267 -27.33 4.19 -15.44
N ASP A 268 -27.74 3.18 -14.69
CA ASP A 268 -26.99 2.74 -13.51
C ASP A 268 -25.86 1.75 -13.84
N GLY A 269 -25.74 1.33 -15.11
CA GLY A 269 -24.64 0.52 -15.65
C GLY A 269 -24.69 -0.95 -15.21
N SER A 270 -24.80 -1.20 -13.90
CA SER A 270 -24.73 -2.53 -13.30
C SER A 270 -25.53 -2.71 -12.01
N ASN A 271 -26.36 -1.74 -11.59
CA ASN A 271 -27.03 -1.78 -10.29
C ASN A 271 -28.38 -2.52 -10.35
N PRO A 272 -28.47 -3.76 -9.82
CA PRO A 272 -29.72 -4.52 -9.84
C PRO A 272 -30.83 -3.88 -8.98
N TRP A 273 -30.45 -3.09 -7.97
CA TRP A 273 -31.39 -2.44 -7.05
C TRP A 273 -32.09 -1.22 -7.63
N SER A 274 -31.72 -0.80 -8.84
CA SER A 274 -32.41 0.24 -9.59
C SER A 274 -33.90 -0.08 -9.80
N ILE A 275 -34.26 -1.37 -9.85
CA ILE A 275 -35.64 -1.86 -10.03
C ILE A 275 -36.56 -1.34 -8.93
N SER A 276 -36.13 -1.42 -7.67
CA SER A 276 -36.92 -0.89 -6.53
C SER A 276 -37.23 0.60 -6.68
N SER A 277 -36.28 1.36 -7.23
CA SER A 277 -36.46 2.79 -7.48
C SER A 277 -37.34 3.04 -8.71
N CYS A 278 -37.25 2.18 -9.73
CA CYS A 278 -38.13 2.20 -10.90
C CYS A 278 -39.59 1.93 -10.50
N ASP A 279 -39.84 0.89 -9.71
CA ASP A 279 -41.17 0.51 -9.24
C ASP A 279 -41.77 1.61 -8.35
N ALA A 280 -40.99 2.15 -7.40
CA ALA A 280 -41.43 3.27 -6.58
C ALA A 280 -41.74 4.52 -7.42
N PHE A 281 -40.93 4.79 -8.44
CA PHE A 281 -41.13 5.92 -9.35
C PHE A 281 -42.39 5.75 -10.19
N LEU A 282 -42.56 4.57 -10.75
CA LEU A 282 -43.73 4.20 -11.54
C LEU A 282 -45.02 4.33 -10.72
N ASN A 283 -45.06 3.74 -9.52
CA ASN A 283 -46.25 3.77 -8.66
C ASN A 283 -46.75 5.19 -8.37
N VAL A 284 -45.84 6.15 -8.20
CA VAL A 284 -46.21 7.55 -7.93
C VAL A 284 -46.63 8.27 -9.22
N PHE A 285 -45.82 8.17 -10.29
CA PHE A 285 -46.01 8.98 -11.49
C PHE A 285 -46.91 8.33 -12.55
N GLN A 286 -47.40 7.10 -12.34
CA GLN A 286 -48.37 6.46 -13.22
C GLN A 286 -49.67 7.27 -13.33
N THR A 287 -50.17 7.79 -12.20
CA THR A 287 -51.32 8.71 -12.17
C THR A 287 -51.05 10.04 -12.89
N LYS A 288 -49.78 10.35 -13.15
CA LYS A 288 -49.31 11.53 -13.88
C LYS A 288 -48.92 11.20 -15.32
N GLY A 289 -49.28 10.02 -15.83
CA GLY A 289 -49.11 9.66 -17.23
C GLY A 289 -47.86 8.88 -17.59
N LEU A 290 -47.06 8.47 -16.61
CA LEU A 290 -45.92 7.58 -16.86
C LEU A 290 -46.40 6.16 -17.11
N LYS A 291 -45.97 5.55 -18.20
CA LYS A 291 -46.30 4.16 -18.52
C LYS A 291 -45.16 3.20 -18.14
N PRO A 292 -45.44 1.97 -17.69
CA PRO A 292 -44.41 1.00 -17.31
C PRO A 292 -43.39 0.71 -18.42
N GLU A 293 -43.85 0.62 -19.67
CA GLU A 293 -43.05 0.31 -20.87
C GLU A 293 -42.02 1.38 -21.23
N VAL A 294 -42.15 2.59 -20.66
CA VAL A 294 -41.22 3.70 -20.88
C VAL A 294 -39.89 3.46 -20.17
N ILE A 295 -39.87 2.67 -19.09
CA ILE A 295 -38.66 2.45 -18.28
C ILE A 295 -37.71 1.51 -19.02
N CYS A 296 -36.55 2.04 -19.40
CA CYS A 296 -35.56 1.37 -20.23
C CYS A 296 -34.21 1.26 -19.50
N PRO A 297 -33.98 0.17 -18.73
CA PRO A 297 -32.66 -0.10 -18.16
C PRO A 297 -31.59 -0.21 -19.24
N CYS A 298 -30.40 0.34 -18.95
CA CYS A 298 -29.27 0.37 -19.85
C CYS A 298 -28.01 -0.17 -19.16
N ALA A 299 -27.39 -1.19 -19.77
CA ALA A 299 -26.11 -1.73 -19.37
C ALA A 299 -25.00 -1.14 -20.24
N SER A 300 -23.99 -0.58 -19.59
CA SER A 300 -22.88 0.11 -20.24
C SER A 300 -21.60 -0.02 -19.44
N SER A 301 -20.48 0.11 -20.15
CA SER A 301 -19.13 0.18 -19.58
C SER A 301 -18.28 1.12 -20.44
N THR A 302 -17.25 1.75 -19.86
CA THR A 302 -16.36 2.62 -20.62
C THR A 302 -15.64 1.86 -21.74
N GLU A 303 -15.26 0.59 -21.50
CA GLU A 303 -14.57 -0.25 -22.47
C GLU A 303 -15.45 -0.71 -23.64
N ALA A 304 -16.71 -1.08 -23.38
CA ALA A 304 -17.61 -1.65 -24.39
C ALA A 304 -18.77 -0.73 -24.79
N LEU A 305 -18.71 0.54 -24.38
CA LEU A 305 -19.78 1.53 -24.59
C LEU A 305 -21.14 1.02 -24.08
N THR A 306 -22.22 1.21 -24.84
CA THR A 306 -23.52 0.58 -24.52
C THR A 306 -23.51 -0.88 -24.94
N VAL A 307 -23.73 -1.76 -23.98
CA VAL A 307 -23.67 -3.21 -24.15
C VAL A 307 -25.06 -3.78 -24.49
N ALA A 308 -26.07 -3.34 -23.75
CA ALA A 308 -27.47 -3.72 -23.94
C ALA A 308 -28.38 -2.61 -23.43
N ILE A 309 -29.53 -2.42 -24.08
CA ILE A 309 -30.56 -1.47 -23.66
C ILE A 309 -31.94 -2.05 -23.92
N ARG A 310 -32.83 -1.90 -22.95
CA ARG A 310 -34.23 -2.28 -23.14
C ARG A 310 -34.89 -1.29 -24.09
N ARG A 311 -35.53 -1.81 -25.13
CA ARG A 311 -36.24 -1.01 -26.13
C ARG A 311 -37.65 -0.69 -25.62
N PRO A 312 -38.22 0.48 -25.96
CA PRO A 312 -39.63 0.76 -25.69
C PRO A 312 -40.50 -0.32 -26.36
N LEU A 313 -41.42 -0.92 -25.61
CA LEU A 313 -42.29 -1.98 -26.12
C LEU A 313 -43.29 -1.40 -27.14
N GLU A 314 -43.40 -2.00 -28.33
CA GLU A 314 -44.59 -1.81 -29.17
C GLU A 314 -45.78 -2.52 -28.51
N GLU A 315 -47.00 -1.98 -28.66
CA GLU A 315 -48.22 -2.57 -28.09
C GLU A 315 -48.33 -4.06 -28.50
N GLY A 316 -48.21 -4.97 -27.52
CA GLY A 316 -48.28 -6.43 -27.73
C GLY A 316 -46.98 -7.22 -27.48
N SER A 317 -45.88 -6.57 -27.12
CA SER A 317 -44.59 -7.24 -26.83
C SER A 317 -44.43 -7.71 -25.37
N THR A 318 -43.56 -8.70 -25.14
CA THR A 318 -43.39 -9.40 -23.85
C THR A 318 -42.93 -8.47 -22.72
N HIS A 319 -43.63 -8.52 -21.60
CA HIS A 319 -43.32 -7.76 -20.38
C HIS A 319 -41.88 -8.02 -19.86
N PRO A 320 -41.31 -7.11 -19.04
CA PRO A 320 -39.98 -7.30 -18.45
C PRO A 320 -39.86 -8.64 -17.74
N SER A 321 -38.84 -9.42 -18.11
CA SER A 321 -38.55 -10.69 -17.46
C SER A 321 -37.82 -10.39 -16.16
N ARG A 322 -38.44 -10.76 -15.04
CA ARG A 322 -37.85 -10.68 -13.71
C ARG A 322 -37.45 -12.07 -13.25
N GLY A 323 -36.25 -12.18 -12.71
CA GLY A 323 -35.76 -13.39 -12.05
C GLY A 323 -35.49 -13.10 -10.58
N VAL A 324 -35.98 -13.95 -9.69
CA VAL A 324 -35.67 -13.90 -8.26
C VAL A 324 -34.55 -14.91 -7.99
N LEU A 325 -33.37 -14.41 -7.63
CA LEU A 325 -32.17 -15.23 -7.49
C LEU A 325 -31.70 -15.31 -6.04
N SER A 326 -31.25 -16.49 -5.62
CA SER A 326 -30.67 -16.66 -4.27
C SER A 326 -29.34 -15.91 -4.14
N MET A 327 -29.24 -14.98 -3.18
CA MET A 327 -27.98 -14.28 -2.85
C MET A 327 -26.86 -15.25 -2.46
N GLN A 328 -27.22 -16.35 -1.78
CA GLN A 328 -26.26 -17.41 -1.45
C GLN A 328 -25.72 -18.07 -2.73
N GLY A 329 -26.58 -18.41 -3.68
CA GLY A 329 -26.16 -18.94 -4.99
C GLY A 329 -25.24 -17.98 -5.74
N LEU A 330 -25.65 -16.71 -5.83
CA LEU A 330 -24.86 -15.64 -6.47
C LEU A 330 -23.46 -15.53 -5.85
N SER A 331 -23.34 -15.69 -4.54
CA SER A 331 -22.04 -15.63 -3.85
C SER A 331 -21.07 -16.76 -4.20
N HIS A 332 -21.58 -17.88 -4.73
CA HIS A 332 -20.79 -18.97 -5.29
C HIS A 332 -20.63 -18.87 -6.82
N GLY A 333 -21.16 -17.81 -7.45
CA GLY A 333 -21.15 -17.64 -8.89
C GLY A 333 -22.15 -18.54 -9.62
N VAL A 334 -23.20 -19.00 -8.94
CA VAL A 334 -24.22 -19.91 -9.49
C VAL A 334 -25.59 -19.23 -9.50
N ILE A 335 -26.32 -19.41 -10.59
CA ILE A 335 -27.67 -18.90 -10.77
C ILE A 335 -28.63 -19.94 -10.19
N ARG A 336 -29.27 -19.60 -9.07
CA ARG A 336 -30.38 -20.39 -8.51
C ARG A 336 -31.61 -19.52 -8.40
N VAL A 337 -32.64 -19.88 -9.17
CA VAL A 337 -33.94 -19.25 -9.08
C VAL A 337 -34.60 -19.71 -7.78
N ASP A 338 -35.06 -18.75 -6.99
CA ASP A 338 -35.85 -19.01 -5.78
C ASP A 338 -37.28 -18.55 -6.03
N SER A 339 -38.26 -19.35 -5.62
CA SER A 339 -39.69 -19.05 -5.77
C SER A 339 -40.30 -18.46 -4.49
N GLU A 340 -39.56 -18.47 -3.38
CA GLU A 340 -40.04 -17.97 -2.09
C GLU A 340 -39.60 -16.51 -1.85
N GLU A 341 -40.50 -15.68 -1.32
CA GLU A 341 -40.20 -14.30 -0.89
C GLU A 341 -39.36 -14.31 0.41
N LYS A 342 -38.09 -14.68 0.30
CA LYS A 342 -37.10 -14.60 1.39
C LYS A 342 -36.32 -13.30 1.32
N LEU A 343 -35.88 -12.79 2.46
CA LEU A 343 -34.97 -11.61 2.53
C LEU A 343 -33.60 -11.86 1.88
N SER A 344 -33.24 -13.12 1.60
CA SER A 344 -31.98 -13.57 1.01
C SER A 344 -32.02 -13.75 -0.51
N VAL A 345 -32.96 -13.10 -1.19
CA VAL A 345 -33.08 -13.12 -2.65
C VAL A 345 -32.81 -11.75 -3.27
N LEU A 346 -32.30 -11.76 -4.50
CA LEU A 346 -32.11 -10.60 -5.34
C LEU A 346 -33.03 -10.69 -6.55
N THR A 347 -33.94 -9.73 -6.68
CA THR A 347 -34.73 -9.57 -7.88
C THR A 347 -33.89 -8.88 -8.95
N LEU A 348 -33.67 -9.56 -10.07
CA LEU A 348 -33.03 -9.02 -11.27
C LEU A 348 -34.05 -8.83 -12.37
N GLN A 349 -33.91 -7.75 -13.13
CA GLN A 349 -34.68 -7.47 -14.34
C GLN A 349 -33.71 -7.45 -15.52
N ASP A 350 -34.17 -7.96 -16.65
CA ASP A 350 -33.37 -7.90 -17.87
C ASP A 350 -33.12 -6.45 -18.33
N VAL A 351 -31.96 -6.22 -18.93
CA VAL A 351 -31.56 -4.95 -19.55
C VAL A 351 -31.81 -4.93 -21.06
N GLY A 352 -32.65 -5.85 -21.55
CA GLY A 352 -32.93 -6.02 -22.97
C GLY A 352 -31.96 -6.94 -23.70
N SER A 353 -31.79 -6.69 -24.99
CA SER A 353 -30.95 -7.47 -25.90
C SER A 353 -29.61 -6.76 -26.18
N VAL A 354 -28.64 -7.54 -26.64
CA VAL A 354 -27.34 -7.02 -27.12
C VAL A 354 -27.56 -5.97 -28.21
N MET A 355 -26.70 -4.94 -28.23
CA MET A 355 -26.77 -3.89 -29.25
C MET A 355 -26.66 -4.45 -30.69
N PRO A 356 -27.35 -3.85 -31.68
CA PRO A 356 -27.26 -4.24 -33.09
C PRO A 356 -25.82 -4.34 -33.58
N GLY A 357 -25.50 -5.42 -34.31
CA GLY A 357 -24.15 -5.67 -34.82
C GLY A 357 -23.15 -6.18 -33.77
N GLY A 358 -23.60 -6.51 -32.55
CA GLY A 358 -22.78 -7.11 -31.51
C GLY A 358 -23.12 -8.56 -31.20
N VAL A 359 -22.10 -9.33 -30.84
CA VAL A 359 -22.23 -10.69 -30.28
C VAL A 359 -21.76 -10.65 -28.83
N MET A 360 -22.49 -11.29 -27.93
CA MET A 360 -22.13 -11.36 -26.51
C MET A 360 -21.94 -12.81 -26.06
N CYS A 361 -20.98 -13.01 -25.17
CA CYS A 361 -20.82 -14.25 -24.41
C CYS A 361 -20.54 -13.97 -22.93
N VAL A 362 -20.64 -15.01 -22.11
CA VAL A 362 -20.34 -14.96 -20.68
C VAL A 362 -19.11 -15.83 -20.43
N VAL A 363 -18.06 -15.28 -19.83
CA VAL A 363 -16.81 -16.01 -19.57
C VAL A 363 -16.49 -16.09 -18.09
N LYS A 364 -15.77 -17.15 -17.70
CA LYS A 364 -15.27 -17.30 -16.33
C LYS A 364 -14.32 -16.16 -15.96
N LEU A 365 -14.39 -15.74 -14.70
CA LEU A 365 -13.64 -14.59 -14.19
C LEU A 365 -12.12 -14.86 -14.14
N GLU A 366 -11.75 -16.09 -13.79
CA GLU A 366 -10.37 -16.50 -13.56
C GLU A 366 -9.94 -17.59 -14.54
N GLY A 367 -8.64 -17.60 -14.86
CA GLY A 367 -8.04 -18.57 -15.77
C GLY A 367 -8.25 -18.22 -17.24
N VAL A 368 -8.23 -19.25 -18.09
CA VAL A 368 -8.53 -19.13 -19.53
C VAL A 368 -9.97 -18.62 -19.69
N PRO A 369 -10.27 -17.68 -20.61
CA PRO A 369 -11.61 -17.13 -20.83
C PRO A 369 -12.58 -18.17 -21.43
N GLN A 370 -12.92 -19.18 -20.64
CA GLN A 370 -13.83 -20.25 -20.98
C GLN A 370 -15.27 -19.79 -20.82
N LEU A 371 -16.15 -20.22 -21.72
CA LEU A 371 -17.58 -19.96 -21.60
C LEU A 371 -18.14 -20.49 -20.27
N CYS A 372 -18.97 -19.69 -19.63
CA CYS A 372 -19.78 -20.09 -18.50
C CYS A 372 -20.90 -21.03 -18.95
N LYS A 373 -21.30 -21.93 -18.06
CA LYS A 373 -22.54 -22.71 -18.23
C LYS A 373 -23.77 -21.80 -18.04
N THR A 374 -24.94 -22.27 -18.47
CA THR A 374 -26.21 -21.54 -18.36
C THR A 374 -26.63 -21.21 -16.93
N ASP A 375 -26.11 -21.95 -15.94
CA ASP A 375 -26.35 -21.78 -14.51
C ASP A 375 -25.18 -21.08 -13.79
N GLU A 376 -24.21 -20.54 -14.52
CA GLU A 376 -23.04 -19.85 -13.96
C GLU A 376 -23.08 -18.35 -14.26
N ILE A 377 -22.59 -17.55 -13.32
CA ILE A 377 -22.34 -16.12 -13.51
C ILE A 377 -20.88 -15.91 -13.90
N GLY A 378 -20.69 -15.08 -14.91
CA GLY A 378 -19.37 -14.67 -15.38
C GLY A 378 -19.34 -13.22 -15.80
N GLU A 379 -18.22 -12.85 -16.42
CA GLU A 379 -18.03 -11.54 -17.02
C GLU A 379 -18.65 -11.51 -18.40
N LEU A 380 -19.48 -10.50 -18.66
CA LEU A 380 -20.05 -10.27 -19.99
C LEU A 380 -18.94 -9.77 -20.91
N CYS A 381 -18.79 -10.41 -22.07
CA CYS A 381 -17.85 -10.01 -23.11
C CYS A 381 -18.60 -9.75 -24.41
N VAL A 382 -18.21 -8.71 -25.16
CA VAL A 382 -18.87 -8.32 -26.41
C VAL A 382 -17.87 -8.23 -27.56
N CYS A 383 -18.25 -8.74 -28.73
CA CYS A 383 -17.56 -8.55 -29.99
C CYS A 383 -18.42 -7.63 -30.89
N THR A 384 -17.97 -6.40 -31.10
CA THR A 384 -18.58 -5.43 -32.04
C THR A 384 -17.57 -4.33 -32.40
N VAL A 385 -17.81 -3.61 -33.51
CA VAL A 385 -17.03 -2.41 -33.86
C VAL A 385 -17.35 -1.24 -32.92
N ALA A 386 -18.55 -1.23 -32.33
CA ALA A 386 -19.04 -0.18 -31.43
C ALA A 386 -18.50 -0.29 -30.00
N THR A 387 -17.18 -0.50 -29.82
CA THR A 387 -16.51 -0.55 -28.50
C THR A 387 -15.29 0.37 -28.45
N GLY A 388 -14.73 0.55 -27.26
CA GLY A 388 -13.35 1.01 -27.13
C GLY A 388 -12.37 0.03 -27.77
N THR A 389 -11.14 0.48 -28.01
CA THR A 389 -10.11 -0.28 -28.75
C THR A 389 -8.88 -0.60 -27.93
N SER A 390 -8.54 0.24 -26.96
CA SER A 390 -7.34 0.05 -26.14
C SER A 390 -7.35 0.93 -24.90
N TYR A 391 -6.56 0.54 -23.91
CA TYR A 391 -6.08 1.47 -22.90
C TYR A 391 -4.83 2.20 -23.43
N TYR A 392 -4.88 3.53 -23.43
CA TYR A 392 -3.83 4.37 -23.97
C TYR A 392 -2.48 4.10 -23.27
N GLY A 393 -1.47 3.71 -24.04
CA GLY A 393 -0.11 3.44 -23.55
C GLY A 393 0.05 2.16 -22.73
N LEU A 394 -0.97 1.31 -22.61
CA LEU A 394 -0.98 0.14 -21.70
C LEU A 394 -1.23 -1.18 -22.45
N ALA A 395 -0.34 -1.55 -23.37
CA ALA A 395 -0.49 -2.72 -24.24
C ALA A 395 -0.81 -4.03 -23.51
N GLY A 396 -0.20 -4.29 -22.34
CA GLY A 396 -0.47 -5.50 -21.57
C GLY A 396 -1.90 -5.59 -21.04
N MET A 397 -2.45 -4.48 -20.53
CA MET A 397 -3.85 -4.42 -20.11
C MET A 397 -4.79 -4.43 -21.31
N THR A 398 -4.40 -3.75 -22.40
CA THR A 398 -5.17 -3.75 -23.65
C THR A 398 -5.43 -5.16 -24.16
N LYS A 399 -4.40 -6.02 -24.20
CA LYS A 399 -4.57 -7.41 -24.65
C LYS A 399 -5.56 -8.19 -23.78
N ASN A 400 -5.47 -8.03 -22.46
CA ASN A 400 -6.34 -8.77 -21.53
C ASN A 400 -7.80 -8.31 -21.56
N THR A 401 -8.08 -7.09 -22.00
CA THR A 401 -9.42 -6.51 -21.98
C THR A 401 -10.06 -6.41 -23.35
N PHE A 402 -9.32 -6.00 -24.38
CA PHE A 402 -9.84 -5.73 -25.73
C PHE A 402 -9.51 -6.83 -26.76
N GLU A 403 -8.60 -7.76 -26.44
CA GLU A 403 -8.18 -8.85 -27.33
C GLU A 403 -8.47 -10.23 -26.70
N VAL A 404 -9.67 -10.43 -26.17
CA VAL A 404 -10.07 -11.68 -25.52
C VAL A 404 -10.60 -12.66 -26.55
N PHE A 405 -10.10 -13.89 -26.57
CA PHE A 405 -10.61 -14.97 -27.43
C PHE A 405 -11.28 -16.02 -26.55
N PRO A 406 -12.61 -15.95 -26.34
CA PRO A 406 -13.30 -16.92 -25.50
C PRO A 406 -13.26 -18.31 -26.13
N VAL A 407 -13.22 -19.34 -25.29
CA VAL A 407 -13.13 -20.74 -25.73
C VAL A 407 -14.30 -21.57 -25.22
N PHE A 408 -14.69 -22.56 -26.01
CA PHE A 408 -15.58 -23.64 -25.59
C PHE A 408 -14.90 -24.56 -24.56
N ASN A 409 -15.67 -25.46 -23.96
CA ASN A 409 -15.13 -26.44 -22.99
C ASN A 409 -14.07 -27.39 -23.56
N ASN A 410 -14.03 -27.55 -24.89
CA ASN A 410 -13.02 -28.35 -25.59
C ASN A 410 -11.75 -27.54 -25.95
N GLY A 411 -11.67 -26.26 -25.57
CA GLY A 411 -10.53 -25.38 -25.83
C GLY A 411 -10.52 -24.68 -27.19
N SER A 412 -11.49 -24.93 -28.06
CA SER A 412 -11.60 -24.23 -29.35
C SER A 412 -12.17 -22.80 -29.20
N PRO A 413 -11.67 -21.81 -29.96
CA PRO A 413 -12.17 -20.44 -29.88
C PRO A 413 -13.60 -20.34 -30.42
N ILE A 414 -14.42 -19.48 -29.82
CA ILE A 414 -15.82 -19.28 -30.24
C ILE A 414 -15.95 -18.43 -31.51
N SER A 415 -14.92 -17.67 -31.84
CA SER A 415 -14.87 -16.72 -32.94
C SER A 415 -13.42 -16.45 -33.33
N GLU A 416 -13.20 -16.11 -34.59
CA GLU A 416 -11.91 -15.61 -35.10
C GLU A 416 -11.68 -14.13 -34.71
N PHE A 417 -12.73 -13.43 -34.29
CA PHE A 417 -12.67 -12.04 -33.85
C PHE A 417 -12.55 -11.92 -32.32
N PRO A 418 -11.78 -10.95 -31.82
CA PRO A 418 -11.63 -10.72 -30.40
C PRO A 418 -12.91 -10.14 -29.77
N PHE A 419 -13.11 -10.48 -28.51
CA PHE A 419 -14.12 -9.94 -27.62
C PHE A 419 -13.50 -8.95 -26.64
N ILE A 420 -14.32 -8.02 -26.17
CA ILE A 420 -13.99 -7.02 -25.17
C ILE A 420 -14.65 -7.41 -23.85
N ARG A 421 -13.86 -7.51 -22.78
CA ARG A 421 -14.34 -7.65 -21.40
C ARG A 421 -15.00 -6.35 -20.94
N THR A 422 -16.27 -6.43 -20.61
CA THR A 422 -17.07 -5.25 -20.23
C THR A 422 -16.86 -4.81 -18.79
N GLY A 423 -16.29 -5.66 -17.93
CA GLY A 423 -16.29 -5.45 -16.47
C GLY A 423 -17.67 -5.61 -15.82
N LEU A 424 -18.72 -5.98 -16.56
CA LEU A 424 -20.06 -6.27 -16.04
C LEU A 424 -20.19 -7.76 -15.74
N LEU A 425 -20.78 -8.08 -14.59
CA LEU A 425 -21.07 -9.44 -14.15
C LEU A 425 -22.52 -9.76 -14.44
N GLY A 426 -22.78 -10.89 -15.07
CA GLY A 426 -24.11 -11.23 -15.50
C GLY A 426 -24.21 -12.58 -16.18
N PHE A 427 -25.37 -12.80 -16.79
CA PHE A 427 -25.68 -14.00 -17.56
C PHE A 427 -26.67 -13.68 -18.68
N ILE A 428 -26.77 -14.60 -19.64
CA ILE A 428 -27.73 -14.53 -20.75
C ILE A 428 -28.90 -15.44 -20.36
N GLY A 429 -30.08 -14.85 -20.21
CA GLY A 429 -31.31 -15.54 -19.85
C GLY A 429 -32.07 -16.07 -21.08
N PRO A 430 -33.29 -16.60 -20.85
CA PRO A 430 -34.18 -17.05 -21.92
C PRO A 430 -34.42 -15.96 -22.97
N ALA A 431 -34.64 -16.37 -24.23
CA ALA A 431 -34.82 -15.47 -25.38
C ALA A 431 -33.64 -14.52 -25.68
N GLY A 432 -32.44 -14.79 -25.13
CA GLY A 432 -31.25 -13.97 -25.36
C GLY A 432 -31.24 -12.64 -24.61
N LEU A 433 -32.08 -12.51 -23.58
CA LEU A 433 -32.14 -11.34 -22.72
C LEU A 433 -30.94 -11.28 -21.77
N ILE A 434 -30.39 -10.08 -21.58
CA ILE A 434 -29.18 -9.88 -20.78
C ILE A 434 -29.58 -9.52 -19.34
N PHE A 435 -28.98 -10.18 -18.37
CA PHE A 435 -29.15 -9.88 -16.95
C PHE A 435 -27.80 -9.44 -16.36
N VAL A 436 -27.78 -8.26 -15.74
CA VAL A 436 -26.59 -7.74 -15.05
C VAL A 436 -26.79 -7.86 -13.54
N ALA A 437 -25.91 -8.62 -12.90
CA ALA A 437 -25.92 -8.87 -11.46
C ALA A 437 -24.95 -7.96 -10.69
N GLY A 438 -23.96 -7.38 -11.37
CA GLY A 438 -23.01 -6.46 -10.74
C GLY A 438 -21.87 -6.05 -11.66
N LYS A 439 -20.78 -5.56 -11.07
CA LYS A 439 -19.56 -5.13 -11.76
C LYS A 439 -18.30 -5.68 -11.10
N MET A 440 -17.25 -5.89 -11.89
CA MET A 440 -15.93 -6.36 -11.45
C MET A 440 -15.27 -5.40 -10.46
N ASP A 441 -15.34 -4.09 -10.70
CA ASP A 441 -14.76 -3.08 -9.80
C ASP A 441 -15.41 -3.05 -8.40
N GLY A 442 -16.64 -3.54 -8.28
CA GLY A 442 -17.39 -3.66 -7.03
C GLY A 442 -17.34 -5.04 -6.40
N LEU A 443 -16.68 -6.02 -7.04
CA LEU A 443 -16.63 -7.39 -6.54
C LEU A 443 -15.61 -7.52 -5.39
N MET A 444 -16.05 -8.10 -4.29
CA MET A 444 -15.24 -8.42 -3.11
C MET A 444 -15.23 -9.94 -2.91
N MET A 445 -14.11 -10.50 -2.44
CA MET A 445 -13.96 -11.94 -2.25
C MET A 445 -13.64 -12.24 -0.78
N VAL A 446 -14.66 -12.60 0.00
CA VAL A 446 -14.56 -12.79 1.45
C VAL A 446 -14.82 -14.26 1.77
N GLY A 447 -13.86 -14.94 2.40
CA GLY A 447 -14.03 -16.36 2.76
C GLY A 447 -14.27 -17.27 1.55
N GLY A 448 -13.68 -16.94 0.39
CA GLY A 448 -13.89 -17.67 -0.88
C GLY A 448 -15.25 -17.43 -1.54
N ARG A 449 -16.09 -16.55 -1.00
CA ARG A 449 -17.39 -16.16 -1.56
C ARG A 449 -17.32 -14.76 -2.17
N ARG A 450 -18.07 -14.56 -3.24
CA ARG A 450 -18.11 -13.33 -4.02
C ARG A 450 -19.27 -12.45 -3.57
N HIS A 451 -19.01 -11.20 -3.23
CA HIS A 451 -20.03 -10.24 -2.79
C HIS A 451 -19.87 -8.94 -3.58
N ASN A 452 -20.96 -8.43 -4.18
CA ASN A 452 -20.91 -7.11 -4.80
C ASN A 452 -21.12 -6.01 -3.75
N ALA A 453 -20.32 -4.95 -3.82
CA ALA A 453 -20.45 -3.80 -2.94
C ALA A 453 -21.84 -3.14 -3.05
N ASP A 454 -22.43 -3.09 -4.26
CA ASP A 454 -23.75 -2.49 -4.48
C ASP A 454 -24.87 -3.26 -3.74
N ASP A 455 -24.72 -4.58 -3.56
CA ASP A 455 -25.68 -5.41 -2.80
C ASP A 455 -25.60 -5.15 -1.30
N ILE A 456 -24.39 -5.00 -0.76
CA ILE A 456 -24.18 -4.65 0.64
C ILE A 456 -24.70 -3.24 0.93
N VAL A 457 -24.49 -2.29 0.01
CA VAL A 457 -25.08 -0.94 0.10
C VAL A 457 -26.60 -1.01 0.15
N ALA A 458 -27.23 -1.82 -0.70
CA ALA A 458 -28.68 -1.95 -0.73
C ALA A 458 -29.24 -2.56 0.57
N THR A 459 -28.58 -3.58 1.12
CA THR A 459 -28.95 -4.15 2.42
C THR A 459 -28.82 -3.13 3.55
N ALA A 460 -27.72 -2.38 3.60
CA ALA A 460 -27.55 -1.32 4.60
C ALA A 460 -28.61 -0.22 4.47
N LEU A 461 -29.06 0.11 3.25
CA LEU A 461 -30.12 1.09 3.01
C LEU A 461 -31.53 0.59 3.35
N ALA A 462 -31.75 -0.73 3.34
CA ALA A 462 -33.04 -1.33 3.70
C ALA A 462 -33.26 -1.33 5.22
N VAL A 463 -32.19 -1.29 6.02
CA VAL A 463 -32.27 -1.18 7.48
C VAL A 463 -32.64 0.25 7.87
N GLU A 464 -33.90 0.41 8.29
CA GLU A 464 -34.54 1.67 8.69
C GLU A 464 -34.46 2.79 7.63
N PRO A 465 -35.50 2.95 6.78
CA PRO A 465 -35.42 3.88 5.67
C PRO A 465 -35.23 5.34 6.13
N MET A 466 -34.04 5.87 5.86
CA MET A 466 -33.69 7.29 5.68
C MET A 466 -33.79 8.25 6.88
N LYS A 467 -34.12 7.79 8.09
CA LYS A 467 -34.04 8.65 9.28
C LYS A 467 -32.58 8.99 9.65
N PHE A 468 -31.66 8.06 9.44
CA PHE A 468 -30.34 8.14 10.05
C PHE A 468 -29.17 8.35 9.07
N VAL A 469 -29.19 7.68 7.90
CA VAL A 469 -28.17 7.86 6.84
C VAL A 469 -28.78 8.46 5.57
N TYR A 470 -27.95 9.16 4.78
CA TYR A 470 -28.38 9.67 3.47
C TYR A 470 -28.26 8.59 2.38
N ARG A 471 -29.31 8.39 1.57
CA ARG A 471 -29.25 7.51 0.40
C ARG A 471 -28.16 7.97 -0.56
N GLY A 472 -27.31 7.04 -0.99
CA GLY A 472 -26.17 7.32 -1.87
C GLY A 472 -24.98 7.96 -1.17
N ARG A 473 -24.94 7.99 0.17
CA ARG A 473 -23.78 8.42 0.96
C ARG A 473 -23.22 7.28 1.83
N ILE A 474 -23.11 6.11 1.21
CA ILE A 474 -22.54 4.91 1.79
C ILE A 474 -21.43 4.43 0.85
N ALA A 475 -20.27 4.13 1.43
CA ALA A 475 -19.13 3.52 0.77
C ALA A 475 -18.98 2.10 1.30
N VAL A 476 -18.94 1.11 0.41
CA VAL A 476 -18.62 -0.28 0.78
C VAL A 476 -17.42 -0.71 -0.04
N PHE A 477 -16.38 -1.18 0.64
CA PHE A 477 -15.17 -1.70 0.02
C PHE A 477 -14.55 -2.79 0.88
N SER A 478 -13.65 -3.56 0.29
CA SER A 478 -12.88 -4.54 1.02
C SER A 478 -11.46 -4.07 1.35
N ILE A 479 -10.95 -4.50 2.50
CA ILE A 479 -9.54 -4.40 2.91
C ILE A 479 -9.00 -5.80 3.19
N THR A 480 -7.69 -6.02 3.03
CA THR A 480 -7.08 -7.31 3.33
C THR A 480 -6.70 -7.37 4.81
N VAL A 481 -7.23 -8.34 5.54
CA VAL A 481 -6.90 -8.62 6.96
C VAL A 481 -6.59 -10.11 7.08
N LEU A 482 -5.43 -10.47 7.62
CA LEU A 482 -5.01 -11.87 7.80
C LEU A 482 -5.16 -12.73 6.51
N HIS A 483 -4.69 -12.20 5.37
CA HIS A 483 -4.70 -12.86 4.04
C HIS A 483 -6.07 -13.08 3.39
N ASP A 484 -7.15 -12.52 3.93
CA ASP A 484 -8.48 -12.60 3.32
C ASP A 484 -9.10 -11.20 3.22
N GLU A 485 -10.00 -10.99 2.27
CA GLU A 485 -10.70 -9.71 2.17
C GLU A 485 -11.75 -9.57 3.28
N ARG A 486 -11.94 -8.35 3.76
CA ARG A 486 -12.91 -8.02 4.79
C ARG A 486 -13.68 -6.78 4.41
N ILE A 487 -14.99 -6.82 4.62
CA ILE A 487 -15.91 -5.74 4.25
C ILE A 487 -15.78 -4.60 5.25
N VAL A 488 -15.64 -3.39 4.72
CA VAL A 488 -15.73 -2.12 5.46
C VAL A 488 -16.90 -1.34 4.90
N VAL A 489 -17.75 -0.84 5.80
CA VAL A 489 -18.89 0.02 5.48
C VAL A 489 -18.65 1.39 6.11
N VAL A 490 -18.69 2.44 5.30
CA VAL A 490 -18.60 3.82 5.78
C VAL A 490 -19.83 4.59 5.33
N ALA A 491 -20.56 5.24 6.23
CA ALA A 491 -21.77 6.00 5.89
C ALA A 491 -21.78 7.40 6.50
N GLU A 492 -22.34 8.37 5.79
CA GLU A 492 -22.63 9.69 6.38
C GLU A 492 -23.90 9.63 7.25
N GLN A 493 -23.77 9.94 8.54
CA GLN A 493 -24.91 10.11 9.44
C GLN A 493 -25.54 11.49 9.30
N ARG A 494 -26.84 11.61 9.61
CA ARG A 494 -27.53 12.90 9.68
C ARG A 494 -27.09 13.71 10.92
N PRO A 495 -27.21 15.05 10.89
CA PRO A 495 -26.78 15.90 12.01
C PRO A 495 -27.55 15.65 13.31
N ASP A 496 -28.84 15.32 13.23
CA ASP A 496 -29.75 15.20 14.38
C ASP A 496 -29.72 13.80 15.05
N SER A 497 -28.72 13.00 14.69
CA SER A 497 -28.55 11.61 15.14
C SER A 497 -27.90 11.53 16.53
N THR A 498 -28.51 10.79 17.47
CA THR A 498 -27.89 10.51 18.78
C THR A 498 -26.91 9.32 18.69
N GLU A 499 -26.03 9.16 19.70
CA GLU A 499 -25.13 8.00 19.79
C GLU A 499 -25.89 6.67 19.92
N GLU A 500 -27.01 6.66 20.67
CA GLU A 500 -27.85 5.46 20.82
C GLU A 500 -28.48 5.05 19.50
N ASP A 501 -29.04 6.01 18.75
CA ASP A 501 -29.57 5.77 17.41
C ASP A 501 -28.48 5.23 16.47
N SER A 502 -27.26 5.78 16.58
CA SER A 502 -26.08 5.35 15.81
C SER A 502 -25.78 3.89 16.06
N PHE A 503 -25.66 3.50 17.33
CA PHE A 503 -25.36 2.13 17.72
C PHE A 503 -26.45 1.13 17.32
N GLN A 504 -27.73 1.51 17.49
CA GLN A 504 -28.86 0.67 17.08
C GLN A 504 -28.87 0.45 15.57
N TRP A 505 -28.69 1.50 14.76
CA TRP A 505 -28.63 1.38 13.31
C TRP A 505 -27.45 0.51 12.86
N MET A 506 -26.25 0.76 13.40
CA MET A 506 -25.05 -0.03 13.08
C MET A 506 -25.27 -1.52 13.40
N SER A 507 -25.82 -1.84 14.58
CA SER A 507 -26.08 -3.22 15.00
C SER A 507 -27.08 -3.93 14.09
N ARG A 508 -28.16 -3.26 13.68
CA ARG A 508 -29.14 -3.83 12.75
C ARG A 508 -28.57 -4.02 11.35
N VAL A 509 -27.72 -3.11 10.88
CA VAL A 509 -27.01 -3.26 9.60
C VAL A 509 -26.10 -4.46 9.61
N LEU A 510 -25.32 -4.65 10.68
CA LEU A 510 -24.47 -5.83 10.84
C LEU A 510 -25.30 -7.12 10.83
N GLN A 511 -26.40 -7.17 11.58
CA GLN A 511 -27.30 -8.33 11.62
C GLN A 511 -27.97 -8.61 10.26
N ALA A 512 -28.38 -7.57 9.53
CA ALA A 512 -28.99 -7.71 8.22
C ALA A 512 -27.98 -8.23 7.19
N ILE A 513 -26.74 -7.71 7.19
CA ILE A 513 -25.69 -8.19 6.30
C ILE A 513 -25.35 -9.64 6.62
N ASP A 514 -25.20 -9.99 7.89
CA ASP A 514 -24.94 -11.37 8.31
C ASP A 514 -26.08 -12.32 7.91
N SER A 515 -27.34 -11.95 8.17
CA SER A 515 -28.50 -12.77 7.83
C SER A 515 -28.67 -13.00 6.32
N ILE A 516 -28.56 -11.94 5.51
CA ILE A 516 -28.85 -11.97 4.07
C ILE A 516 -27.67 -12.50 3.26
N HIS A 517 -26.47 -12.00 3.56
CA HIS A 517 -25.26 -12.31 2.78
C HIS A 517 -24.44 -13.43 3.42
N GLN A 518 -24.70 -13.79 4.68
CA GLN A 518 -23.95 -14.81 5.42
C GLN A 518 -22.45 -14.46 5.46
N VAL A 519 -22.15 -13.18 5.72
CA VAL A 519 -20.79 -12.63 5.77
C VAL A 519 -20.68 -11.56 6.86
N GLY A 520 -19.58 -11.58 7.62
CA GLY A 520 -19.29 -10.58 8.63
C GLY A 520 -18.69 -9.30 8.04
N VAL A 521 -19.10 -8.15 8.59
CA VAL A 521 -18.45 -6.86 8.33
C VAL A 521 -17.33 -6.66 9.35
N TYR A 522 -16.16 -6.23 8.91
CA TYR A 522 -15.00 -5.99 9.78
C TYR A 522 -15.09 -4.65 10.51
N CYS A 523 -15.52 -3.62 9.79
CA CYS A 523 -15.67 -2.29 10.34
C CYS A 523 -16.90 -1.59 9.74
N LEU A 524 -17.72 -1.01 10.59
CA LEU A 524 -18.77 -0.07 10.21
C LEU A 524 -18.44 1.29 10.85
N ALA A 525 -18.22 2.31 10.03
CA ALA A 525 -17.88 3.66 10.48
C ALA A 525 -18.95 4.68 10.02
N LEU A 526 -19.38 5.53 10.94
CA LEU A 526 -20.27 6.65 10.68
C LEU A 526 -19.48 7.95 10.73
N VAL A 527 -19.51 8.72 9.64
CA VAL A 527 -18.83 10.01 9.53
C VAL A 527 -19.84 11.17 9.54
N PRO A 528 -19.43 12.39 9.93
CA PRO A 528 -20.33 13.53 9.95
C PRO A 528 -20.90 13.85 8.55
N SER A 529 -22.04 14.53 8.51
CA SER A 529 -22.66 14.94 7.24
C SER A 529 -21.70 15.78 6.38
N ASN A 530 -21.69 15.53 5.07
CA ASN A 530 -20.85 16.20 4.08
C ASN A 530 -19.33 16.00 4.20
N THR A 531 -18.86 15.00 4.94
CA THR A 531 -17.42 14.70 5.08
C THR A 531 -16.92 13.62 4.12
N LEU A 532 -17.78 12.74 3.57
CA LEU A 532 -17.30 11.73 2.62
C LEU A 532 -16.85 12.39 1.32
N PRO A 533 -15.69 11.97 0.79
CA PRO A 533 -15.24 12.36 -0.54
C PRO A 533 -16.28 12.10 -1.63
N LYS A 534 -16.52 13.10 -2.48
CA LYS A 534 -17.55 13.08 -3.51
C LYS A 534 -16.97 13.40 -4.88
N THR A 535 -17.41 12.64 -5.87
CA THR A 535 -17.24 12.94 -7.30
C THR A 535 -18.01 14.22 -7.69
N PRO A 536 -17.70 14.86 -8.83
CA PRO A 536 -18.35 16.11 -9.24
C PRO A 536 -19.89 16.04 -9.41
N LEU A 537 -20.44 14.86 -9.72
CA LEU A 537 -21.90 14.60 -9.76
C LEU A 537 -22.44 14.04 -8.43
N GLY A 538 -21.66 14.16 -7.36
CA GLY A 538 -22.00 13.83 -5.98
C GLY A 538 -22.18 12.35 -5.67
N GLY A 539 -21.67 11.43 -6.52
CA GLY A 539 -21.44 10.04 -6.10
C GLY A 539 -20.23 9.95 -5.17
N ILE A 540 -20.11 8.89 -4.37
CA ILE A 540 -18.99 8.71 -3.43
C ILE A 540 -17.70 8.36 -4.18
N HIS A 541 -16.59 8.99 -3.79
CA HIS A 541 -15.26 8.69 -4.32
C HIS A 541 -14.64 7.51 -3.55
N LEU A 542 -14.97 6.28 -3.96
CA LEU A 542 -14.70 5.06 -3.19
C LEU A 542 -13.21 4.86 -2.84
N SER A 543 -12.30 5.06 -3.78
CA SER A 543 -10.86 4.87 -3.58
C SER A 543 -10.26 5.86 -2.58
N GLU A 544 -10.66 7.13 -2.65
CA GLU A 544 -10.24 8.17 -1.70
C GLU A 544 -10.80 7.89 -0.30
N THR A 545 -12.07 7.50 -0.19
CA THR A 545 -12.66 7.06 1.09
C THR A 545 -11.88 5.88 1.69
N LYS A 546 -11.54 4.88 0.88
CA LYS A 546 -10.73 3.73 1.31
C LYS A 546 -9.33 4.16 1.74
N GLN A 547 -8.70 5.09 1.03
CA GLN A 547 -7.39 5.62 1.39
C GLN A 547 -7.45 6.36 2.75
N LEU A 548 -8.39 7.28 2.93
CA LEU A 548 -8.59 8.00 4.20
C LEU A 548 -8.89 7.04 5.35
N PHE A 549 -9.62 5.94 5.09
CA PHE A 549 -9.85 4.89 6.08
C PHE A 549 -8.53 4.23 6.52
N LEU A 550 -7.70 3.82 5.55
CA LEU A 550 -6.43 3.15 5.80
C LEU A 550 -5.39 4.07 6.48
N GLU A 551 -5.44 5.38 6.19
CA GLU A 551 -4.57 6.40 6.79
C GLU A 551 -5.07 6.88 8.16
N GLY A 552 -6.29 6.48 8.58
CA GLY A 552 -6.90 6.95 9.84
C GLY A 552 -7.39 8.41 9.78
N ALA A 553 -7.58 8.96 8.58
CA ALA A 553 -7.92 10.37 8.33
C ALA A 553 -9.42 10.62 8.05
N LEU A 554 -10.29 9.60 8.16
CA LEU A 554 -11.74 9.76 7.96
C LEU A 554 -12.48 10.47 9.12
N HIS A 555 -11.87 10.56 10.30
CA HIS A 555 -12.47 11.18 11.50
C HIS A 555 -13.95 10.82 11.75
N PRO A 556 -14.28 9.52 11.90
CA PRO A 556 -15.65 9.07 12.15
C PRO A 556 -16.18 9.54 13.51
N CYS A 557 -17.48 9.82 13.57
CA CYS A 557 -18.20 10.09 14.83
C CYS A 557 -18.33 8.79 15.65
N ASN A 558 -18.69 7.70 14.98
CA ASN A 558 -18.92 6.40 15.60
C ASN A 558 -18.22 5.32 14.78
N VAL A 559 -17.57 4.37 15.46
CA VAL A 559 -16.90 3.24 14.82
C VAL A 559 -17.23 1.98 15.58
N LEU A 560 -17.69 0.96 14.85
CA LEU A 560 -17.91 -0.37 15.37
C LEU A 560 -16.97 -1.32 14.66
N MET A 561 -16.01 -1.85 15.43
CA MET A 561 -15.06 -2.86 14.96
C MET A 561 -15.57 -4.24 15.36
N CYS A 562 -15.61 -5.17 14.41
CA CYS A 562 -16.04 -6.55 14.63
C CYS A 562 -14.93 -7.55 14.27
N PRO A 563 -13.78 -7.53 14.98
CA PRO A 563 -12.69 -8.46 14.69
C PRO A 563 -13.03 -9.89 15.11
N HIS A 564 -13.92 -10.08 16.09
CA HIS A 564 -14.31 -11.39 16.62
C HIS A 564 -14.97 -12.28 15.56
N THR A 565 -15.90 -11.75 14.76
CA THR A 565 -16.50 -12.43 13.60
C THR A 565 -15.48 -12.74 12.50
N CYS A 566 -14.31 -12.08 12.51
CA CYS A 566 -13.20 -12.35 11.61
C CYS A 566 -12.24 -13.43 12.13
N VAL A 567 -12.23 -13.71 13.44
CA VAL A 567 -11.41 -14.74 14.09
C VAL A 567 -12.16 -16.08 14.17
N THR A 568 -13.48 -16.06 14.36
CA THR A 568 -14.30 -17.29 14.46
C THR A 568 -14.49 -18.01 13.13
N ASN A 569 -14.29 -17.32 11.99
CA ASN A 569 -14.30 -17.89 10.64
C ASN A 569 -12.90 -18.23 10.11
N LEU A 570 -11.86 -18.22 10.97
CA LEU A 570 -10.59 -18.84 10.62
C LEU A 570 -10.86 -20.31 10.27
N PRO A 571 -10.24 -20.86 9.21
CA PRO A 571 -10.23 -22.30 9.00
C PRO A 571 -9.80 -22.95 10.32
N LYS A 572 -10.63 -23.86 10.86
CA LYS A 572 -10.19 -24.72 11.98
C LYS A 572 -8.81 -25.30 11.61
N PRO A 573 -7.88 -25.45 12.57
CA PRO A 573 -6.54 -25.96 12.31
C PRO A 573 -6.64 -27.16 11.37
N ARG A 574 -5.95 -27.04 10.22
CA ARG A 574 -6.02 -27.97 9.08
C ARG A 574 -6.12 -29.41 9.59
N GLN A 575 -7.24 -30.08 9.32
CA GLN A 575 -7.24 -31.55 9.30
C GLN A 575 -6.17 -31.98 8.31
N LYS A 576 -5.32 -32.93 8.73
CA LYS A 576 -4.26 -33.55 7.91
C LYS A 576 -4.79 -33.80 6.49
N GLN A 577 -4.24 -33.09 5.50
CA GLN A 577 -4.44 -33.48 4.11
C GLN A 577 -3.79 -34.86 3.90
N PRO A 578 -4.37 -35.73 3.06
CA PRO A 578 -3.78 -37.02 2.74
C PRO A 578 -2.43 -36.82 2.04
N GLU A 579 -1.53 -37.79 2.24
CA GLU A 579 -0.15 -37.74 1.80
C GLU A 579 0.00 -37.36 0.31
N ILE A 580 0.93 -36.44 0.08
CA ILE A 580 1.29 -35.92 -1.24
C ILE A 580 1.93 -37.07 -2.04
N GLY A 581 1.24 -37.52 -3.09
CA GLY A 581 1.74 -38.59 -3.95
C GLY A 581 3.00 -38.20 -4.76
N PRO A 582 3.77 -39.19 -5.26
CA PRO A 582 5.06 -38.98 -5.94
C PRO A 582 4.99 -38.05 -7.17
N ALA A 583 3.83 -37.93 -7.80
CA ALA A 583 3.61 -37.08 -8.97
C ALA A 583 3.73 -35.58 -8.64
N SER A 584 3.31 -35.14 -7.44
CA SER A 584 3.38 -33.73 -7.03
C SER A 584 4.81 -33.28 -6.70
N VAL A 585 5.65 -34.20 -6.23
CA VAL A 585 7.11 -33.98 -6.05
C VAL A 585 7.79 -33.82 -7.41
N MET A 586 7.34 -34.56 -8.43
CA MET A 586 7.92 -34.53 -9.77
C MET A 586 7.51 -33.26 -10.56
N VAL A 587 6.26 -32.79 -10.41
CA VAL A 587 5.78 -31.54 -11.05
C VAL A 587 6.31 -30.29 -10.34
N GLY A 588 6.48 -30.34 -9.01
CA GLY A 588 7.13 -29.26 -8.25
C GLY A 588 8.60 -29.03 -8.62
N ASN A 589 9.31 -30.08 -9.04
CA ASN A 589 10.68 -29.99 -9.54
C ASN A 589 10.77 -29.46 -11.00
N LEU A 590 9.67 -29.48 -11.76
CA LEU A 590 9.67 -29.17 -13.18
C LEU A 590 9.30 -27.71 -13.51
N VAL A 591 8.64 -26.98 -12.58
CA VAL A 591 8.11 -25.64 -12.87
C VAL A 591 8.46 -24.64 -11.75
N SER A 592 9.48 -23.81 -12.00
CA SER A 592 9.95 -22.64 -11.20
C SER A 592 10.81 -22.93 -9.95
N GLY A 593 12.13 -22.83 -10.14
CA GLY A 593 13.15 -22.73 -9.08
C GLY A 593 14.12 -23.90 -9.05
N LYS A 594 15.01 -24.03 -10.05
CA LYS A 594 16.04 -25.08 -10.13
C LYS A 594 17.06 -25.08 -8.97
N ARG A 595 16.95 -24.17 -8.00
CA ARG A 595 17.91 -24.03 -6.90
C ARG A 595 17.17 -23.81 -5.59
N ILE A 596 17.53 -24.63 -4.60
CA ILE A 596 17.14 -24.42 -3.20
C ILE A 596 17.67 -23.06 -2.76
N ALA A 597 16.83 -22.27 -2.10
CA ALA A 597 17.18 -21.00 -1.49
C ALA A 597 18.06 -21.25 -0.27
N GLN A 598 19.33 -21.54 -0.51
CA GLN A 598 20.35 -21.69 0.52
C GLN A 598 21.56 -20.84 0.16
N ALA A 599 22.26 -20.38 1.18
CA ALA A 599 23.52 -19.68 1.00
C ALA A 599 24.44 -19.98 2.18
N SER A 600 25.74 -20.00 1.91
CA SER A 600 26.76 -20.23 2.92
C SER A 600 27.79 -19.11 2.87
N GLY A 601 28.24 -18.70 4.04
CA GLY A 601 29.48 -17.96 4.17
C GLY A 601 30.67 -18.80 3.67
N ARG A 602 31.82 -18.15 3.58
CA ARG A 602 33.08 -18.86 3.33
C ARG A 602 33.30 -19.87 4.45
N ASP A 603 33.83 -21.04 4.14
CA ASP A 603 34.22 -21.98 5.19
C ASP A 603 35.25 -21.30 6.11
N LEU A 604 35.08 -21.50 7.41
CA LEU A 604 36.14 -21.27 8.37
C LEU A 604 37.16 -22.38 8.07
N GLY A 605 38.21 -22.08 7.29
CA GLY A 605 39.25 -23.04 6.94
C GLY A 605 39.82 -23.78 8.16
N GLN A 606 40.57 -24.86 7.90
CA GLN A 606 41.28 -25.59 8.97
C GLN A 606 42.05 -24.60 9.85
N ILE A 607 42.05 -24.87 11.15
CA ILE A 607 42.75 -24.06 12.16
C ILE A 607 44.22 -24.00 11.73
N GLU A 608 44.66 -22.89 11.14
CA GLU A 608 46.09 -22.67 10.88
C GLU A 608 46.81 -22.58 12.24
N ASP A 609 48.10 -22.93 12.29
CA ASP A 609 48.91 -23.00 13.53
C ASP A 609 48.90 -21.71 14.39
N ASN A 610 48.37 -20.59 13.88
CA ASN A 610 48.18 -19.32 14.59
C ASN A 610 46.85 -19.20 15.38
N ASP A 611 45.89 -20.12 15.23
CA ASP A 611 44.60 -20.14 15.95
C ASP A 611 44.63 -21.19 17.11
N GLN A 612 45.73 -21.27 17.86
CA GLN A 612 45.98 -22.26 18.93
C GLN A 612 45.02 -22.20 20.14
N PHE A 613 44.24 -21.13 20.31
CA PHE A 613 43.47 -20.88 21.54
C PHE A 613 41.96 -21.10 21.33
N LEU A 614 41.40 -22.04 22.08
CA LEU A 614 39.96 -22.36 22.07
C LEU A 614 39.15 -21.41 22.97
N PHE A 615 39.79 -20.78 23.96
CA PHE A 615 39.13 -19.97 24.99
C PHE A 615 39.59 -18.50 24.95
N LEU A 616 38.65 -17.56 24.99
CA LEU A 616 38.95 -16.12 25.04
C LEU A 616 39.80 -15.71 26.25
N SER A 617 39.63 -16.40 27.38
CA SER A 617 40.43 -16.21 28.60
C SER A 617 41.92 -16.50 28.35
N GLU A 618 42.24 -17.54 27.58
CA GLU A 618 43.61 -17.88 27.18
C GLU A 618 44.17 -16.87 26.18
N VAL A 619 43.35 -16.41 25.22
CA VAL A 619 43.78 -15.36 24.28
C VAL A 619 44.19 -14.10 25.04
N LEU A 620 43.43 -13.69 26.06
CA LEU A 620 43.81 -12.54 26.89
C LEU A 620 45.12 -12.77 27.64
N GLN A 621 45.32 -13.96 28.23
CA GLN A 621 46.57 -14.30 28.93
C GLN A 621 47.77 -14.27 27.98
N TRP A 622 47.63 -14.90 26.81
CA TRP A 622 48.67 -14.93 25.78
C TRP A 622 49.03 -13.53 25.30
N ARG A 623 48.05 -12.65 25.07
CA ARG A 623 48.30 -11.24 24.70
C ARG A 623 48.95 -10.44 25.81
N ALA A 624 48.56 -10.67 27.06
CA ALA A 624 49.18 -10.00 28.20
C ALA A 624 50.67 -10.35 28.36
N GLN A 625 51.08 -11.54 27.88
CA GLN A 625 52.47 -11.97 27.87
C GLN A 625 53.21 -11.52 26.60
N SER A 626 52.57 -11.65 25.43
CA SER A 626 53.20 -11.42 24.12
C SER A 626 53.24 -9.95 23.71
N THR A 627 52.19 -9.19 24.04
CA THR A 627 52.02 -7.78 23.68
C THR A 627 51.46 -6.99 24.87
N PRO A 628 52.18 -6.91 26.02
CA PRO A 628 51.66 -6.39 27.28
C PRO A 628 51.13 -4.96 27.20
N ASP A 629 51.85 -4.09 26.49
CA ASP A 629 51.58 -2.64 26.40
C ASP A 629 50.63 -2.27 25.25
N HIS A 630 50.18 -3.25 24.46
CA HIS A 630 49.25 -3.00 23.36
C HIS A 630 47.88 -2.58 23.89
N VAL A 631 47.33 -1.48 23.37
CA VAL A 631 46.05 -0.91 23.80
C VAL A 631 44.91 -1.64 23.09
N LEU A 632 44.03 -2.27 23.86
CA LEU A 632 42.84 -2.94 23.31
C LEU A 632 41.61 -2.03 23.35
N TYR A 633 41.47 -1.21 24.38
CA TYR A 633 40.27 -0.40 24.59
C TYR A 633 40.61 1.04 24.94
N THR A 634 39.88 1.96 24.34
CA THR A 634 39.90 3.40 24.63
C THR A 634 38.47 3.88 24.77
N LEU A 635 38.08 4.32 25.96
CA LEU A 635 36.75 4.85 26.25
C LEU A 635 36.76 6.37 26.13
N LEU A 636 35.83 6.94 25.36
CA LEU A 636 35.66 8.38 25.23
C LEU A 636 34.51 8.92 26.09
N ASN A 637 34.64 10.17 26.54
CA ASN A 637 33.55 10.93 27.16
C ASN A 637 32.93 11.94 26.18
N SER A 638 31.85 12.61 26.59
CA SER A 638 31.12 13.65 25.85
C SER A 638 32.00 14.80 25.32
N ARG A 639 33.18 15.03 25.89
CA ARG A 639 34.15 16.03 25.42
C ARG A 639 35.09 15.52 24.33
N GLY A 640 35.00 14.25 23.93
CA GLY A 640 35.92 13.63 22.96
C GLY A 640 37.29 13.27 23.54
N THR A 641 37.45 13.36 24.86
CA THR A 641 38.71 13.03 25.54
C THR A 641 38.69 11.58 26.04
N VAL A 642 39.88 10.96 26.13
CA VAL A 642 40.03 9.61 26.68
C VAL A 642 39.67 9.62 28.16
N ALA A 643 38.53 9.02 28.50
CA ALA A 643 38.10 8.84 29.87
C ALA A 643 38.89 7.72 30.56
N SER A 644 39.15 6.63 29.82
CA SER A 644 39.97 5.52 30.30
C SER A 644 40.50 4.69 29.14
N SER A 645 41.56 3.92 29.37
CA SER A 645 42.13 3.00 28.39
C SER A 645 42.69 1.76 29.08
N LEU A 646 42.69 0.64 28.37
CA LEU A 646 43.23 -0.64 28.83
C LEU A 646 44.19 -1.24 27.83
N THR A 647 45.42 -1.49 28.29
CA THR A 647 46.35 -2.40 27.60
C THR A 647 46.05 -3.86 27.90
N CYS A 648 46.62 -4.78 27.12
CA CYS A 648 46.48 -6.22 27.35
C CYS A 648 46.83 -6.62 28.79
N VAL A 649 47.96 -6.14 29.32
CA VAL A 649 48.39 -6.48 30.70
C VAL A 649 47.50 -5.82 31.75
N GLN A 650 46.98 -4.62 31.50
CA GLN A 650 46.09 -3.93 32.43
C GLN A 650 44.73 -4.64 32.54
N LEU A 651 44.14 -5.03 31.41
CA LEU A 651 42.89 -5.79 31.38
C LEU A 651 43.06 -7.14 32.09
N HIS A 652 44.13 -7.88 31.77
CA HIS A 652 44.45 -9.15 32.42
C HIS A 652 44.58 -9.01 33.95
N LYS A 653 45.40 -8.06 34.43
CA LYS A 653 45.58 -7.83 35.88
C LYS A 653 44.30 -7.41 36.60
N ARG A 654 43.42 -6.65 35.95
CA ARG A 654 42.11 -6.29 36.53
C ARG A 654 41.19 -7.50 36.61
N ALA A 655 41.12 -8.31 35.56
CA ALA A 655 40.35 -9.55 35.54
C ALA A 655 40.85 -10.55 36.61
N GLU A 656 42.18 -10.71 36.80
CA GLU A 656 42.75 -11.56 37.85
C GLU A 656 42.30 -11.13 39.26
N LYS A 657 42.30 -9.82 39.54
CA LYS A 657 41.87 -9.30 40.83
C LYS A 657 40.37 -9.49 41.06
N ILE A 658 39.57 -9.36 40.01
CA ILE A 658 38.14 -9.63 40.06
C ILE A 658 37.89 -11.12 40.35
N ALA A 659 38.65 -12.02 39.71
CA ALA A 659 38.57 -13.45 39.99
C ALA A 659 38.96 -13.78 41.45
N ALA A 660 40.01 -13.15 41.99
CA ALA A 660 40.37 -13.29 43.40
C ALA A 660 39.25 -12.80 44.33
N MET A 661 38.61 -11.68 44.00
CA MET A 661 37.48 -11.16 44.76
C MET A 661 36.29 -12.13 44.76
N LEU A 662 35.98 -12.74 43.61
CA LEU A 662 34.90 -13.72 43.48
C LEU A 662 35.18 -14.99 44.28
N ALA A 663 36.44 -15.45 44.29
CA ALA A 663 36.87 -16.58 45.10
C ALA A 663 36.80 -16.30 46.61
N GLU A 664 37.21 -15.10 47.05
CA GLU A 664 37.22 -14.73 48.49
C GLU A 664 35.84 -14.35 49.05
N ARG A 665 35.04 -13.61 48.28
CA ARG A 665 33.78 -12.98 48.77
C ARG A 665 32.51 -13.66 48.26
N GLY A 666 32.60 -14.37 47.14
CA GLY A 666 31.43 -14.90 46.44
C GLY A 666 31.03 -16.33 46.85
N HIS A 667 31.95 -17.13 47.42
CA HIS A 667 31.78 -18.58 47.63
C HIS A 667 31.22 -19.30 46.38
N LEU A 668 31.65 -18.85 45.19
CA LEU A 668 31.09 -19.29 43.91
C LEU A 668 31.68 -20.62 43.47
N GLN A 669 30.85 -21.44 42.84
CA GLN A 669 31.23 -22.70 42.20
C GLN A 669 31.45 -22.52 40.70
N ASP A 670 32.13 -23.49 40.10
CA ASP A 670 32.28 -23.56 38.65
C ASP A 670 30.91 -23.66 37.96
N GLY A 671 30.69 -22.84 36.93
CA GLY A 671 29.41 -22.73 36.23
C GLY A 671 28.38 -21.80 36.87
N ASP A 672 28.68 -21.17 38.01
CA ASP A 672 27.75 -20.23 38.65
C ASP A 672 27.49 -18.98 37.79
N HIS A 673 26.25 -18.54 37.78
CA HIS A 673 25.78 -17.41 36.97
C HIS A 673 25.98 -16.07 37.71
N VAL A 674 26.64 -15.11 37.06
CA VAL A 674 26.94 -13.80 37.65
C VAL A 674 26.38 -12.68 36.78
N ALA A 675 25.43 -11.91 37.32
CA ALA A 675 24.84 -10.76 36.64
C ALA A 675 25.74 -9.53 36.72
N LEU A 676 26.20 -9.05 35.57
CA LEU A 676 27.05 -7.88 35.40
C LEU A 676 26.19 -6.66 35.09
N VAL A 677 25.93 -5.83 36.10
CA VAL A 677 25.09 -4.63 35.98
C VAL A 677 25.99 -3.39 35.96
N TYR A 678 26.63 -3.11 34.83
CA TYR A 678 27.59 -1.99 34.72
C TYR A 678 27.13 -0.95 33.70
N PRO A 679 27.43 0.33 33.92
CA PRO A 679 27.39 1.31 32.83
C PRO A 679 28.28 0.88 31.66
N PRO A 680 28.03 1.37 30.44
CA PRO A 680 28.86 1.04 29.31
C PRO A 680 30.30 1.55 29.52
N GLY A 681 31.26 0.65 29.74
CA GLY A 681 32.65 1.03 29.96
C GLY A 681 33.60 -0.15 30.13
N ILE A 682 34.86 0.17 30.44
CA ILE A 682 35.92 -0.83 30.56
C ILE A 682 35.79 -1.74 31.78
N ASP A 683 35.06 -1.31 32.81
CA ASP A 683 34.85 -2.12 34.03
C ASP A 683 33.93 -3.30 33.77
N LEU A 684 32.94 -3.13 32.88
CA LEU A 684 32.11 -4.24 32.38
C LEU A 684 32.98 -5.30 31.70
N ILE A 685 33.94 -4.88 30.87
CA ILE A 685 34.85 -5.77 30.15
C ILE A 685 35.76 -6.51 31.15
N ALA A 686 36.35 -5.78 32.11
CA ALA A 686 37.18 -6.39 33.14
C ALA A 686 36.39 -7.40 34.01
N ALA A 687 35.15 -7.08 34.38
CA ALA A 687 34.28 -7.97 35.12
C ALA A 687 33.92 -9.23 34.33
N PHE A 688 33.64 -9.10 33.04
CA PHE A 688 33.37 -10.23 32.15
C PHE A 688 34.52 -11.23 32.13
N TYR A 689 35.76 -10.78 31.85
CA TYR A 689 36.92 -11.67 31.86
C TYR A 689 37.28 -12.17 33.27
N GLY A 690 36.99 -11.38 34.30
CA GLY A 690 37.15 -11.80 35.70
C GLY A 690 36.24 -12.98 36.07
N CYS A 691 34.98 -12.97 35.60
CA CYS A 691 34.08 -14.13 35.74
C CYS A 691 34.64 -15.37 35.04
N LEU A 692 35.13 -15.23 33.80
CA LEU A 692 35.73 -16.35 33.07
C LEU A 692 36.96 -16.93 33.79
N TYR A 693 37.80 -16.08 34.40
CA TYR A 693 38.94 -16.50 35.21
C TYR A 693 38.54 -17.17 36.53
N ALA A 694 37.34 -16.91 37.04
CA ALA A 694 36.77 -17.55 38.22
C ALA A 694 36.00 -18.85 37.90
N GLY A 695 35.75 -19.16 36.63
CA GLY A 695 34.88 -20.29 36.22
C GLY A 695 33.38 -19.96 36.26
N CYS A 696 33.03 -18.68 36.43
CA CYS A 696 31.64 -18.25 36.44
C CYS A 696 31.13 -17.92 35.03
N VAL A 697 29.83 -18.04 34.82
CA VAL A 697 29.14 -17.66 33.57
C VAL A 697 28.60 -16.22 33.70
N PRO A 698 29.24 -15.23 33.06
CA PRO A 698 28.77 -13.85 33.09
C PRO A 698 27.45 -13.66 32.32
N ILE A 699 26.59 -12.81 32.84
CA ILE A 699 25.35 -12.33 32.20
C ILE A 699 25.39 -10.80 32.17
N THR A 700 25.47 -10.20 30.99
CA THR A 700 25.47 -8.74 30.87
C THR A 700 24.07 -8.17 30.99
N VAL A 701 23.89 -7.21 31.88
CA VAL A 701 22.59 -6.60 32.16
C VAL A 701 22.70 -5.08 32.11
N ARG A 702 21.79 -4.44 31.37
CA ARG A 702 21.72 -2.98 31.35
C ARG A 702 21.37 -2.45 32.75
N PRO A 703 22.10 -1.48 33.30
CA PRO A 703 21.81 -0.90 34.61
C PRO A 703 20.47 -0.13 34.59
N PRO A 704 19.76 -0.06 35.72
CA PRO A 704 18.54 0.72 35.82
C PRO A 704 18.84 2.22 35.67
N HIS A 705 17.90 2.96 35.08
CA HIS A 705 18.08 4.38 34.85
C HIS A 705 17.69 5.18 36.12
N PRO A 706 18.54 6.09 36.65
CA PRO A 706 18.28 6.78 37.91
C PRO A 706 16.94 7.52 37.96
N GLN A 707 16.58 8.19 36.86
CA GLN A 707 15.33 8.96 36.77
C GLN A 707 14.07 8.09 36.62
N ASN A 708 14.22 6.84 36.16
CA ASN A 708 13.13 5.93 35.82
C ASN A 708 13.32 4.57 36.49
N ILE A 709 13.78 4.57 37.73
CA ILE A 709 14.17 3.35 38.43
C ILE A 709 12.99 2.39 38.63
N ALA A 710 11.79 2.92 38.92
CA ALA A 710 10.59 2.13 39.14
C ALA A 710 10.18 1.29 37.92
N THR A 711 10.46 1.75 36.71
CA THR A 711 10.10 1.06 35.46
C THR A 711 11.24 0.22 34.90
N THR A 712 12.49 0.64 35.10
CA THR A 712 13.67 -0.04 34.53
C THR A 712 14.20 -1.17 35.41
N LEU A 713 14.14 -1.02 36.73
CA LEU A 713 14.68 -2.00 37.67
C LEU A 713 13.97 -3.37 37.68
N PRO A 714 12.64 -3.47 37.47
CA PRO A 714 11.97 -4.77 37.33
C PRO A 714 12.57 -5.65 36.22
N THR A 715 13.06 -5.07 35.13
CA THR A 715 13.70 -5.82 34.04
C THR A 715 15.03 -6.42 34.48
N VAL A 716 15.83 -5.66 35.24
CA VAL A 716 17.10 -6.13 35.83
C VAL A 716 16.84 -7.30 36.77
N LYS A 717 15.85 -7.17 37.67
CA LYS A 717 15.44 -8.25 38.58
C LYS A 717 14.99 -9.49 37.82
N MET A 718 14.14 -9.32 36.81
CA MET A 718 13.64 -10.43 36.00
C MET A 718 14.80 -11.21 35.33
N ILE A 719 15.81 -10.51 34.79
CA ILE A 719 17.00 -11.17 34.22
C ILE A 719 17.78 -11.92 35.29
N VAL A 720 18.01 -11.30 36.46
CA VAL A 720 18.71 -11.92 37.60
C VAL A 720 17.99 -13.20 38.07
N GLU A 721 16.66 -13.17 38.17
CA GLU A 721 15.84 -14.31 38.58
C GLU A 721 15.81 -15.43 37.52
N VAL A 722 15.55 -15.09 36.25
CA VAL A 722 15.47 -16.07 35.15
C VAL A 722 16.82 -16.71 34.88
N SER A 723 17.89 -15.93 34.96
CA SER A 723 19.25 -16.45 34.89
C SER A 723 19.66 -17.22 36.14
N ARG A 724 18.93 -17.14 37.25
CA ARG A 724 19.35 -17.72 38.54
C ARG A 724 20.75 -17.25 38.95
N SER A 725 21.01 -15.96 38.76
CA SER A 725 22.29 -15.37 39.12
C SER A 725 22.50 -15.49 40.63
N VAL A 726 23.64 -16.06 41.03
CA VAL A 726 24.00 -16.22 42.45
C VAL A 726 24.61 -14.95 43.04
N CYS A 727 25.07 -14.03 42.18
CA CYS A 727 25.62 -12.74 42.56
C CYS A 727 25.34 -11.68 41.49
N VAL A 728 25.20 -10.43 41.93
CA VAL A 728 25.15 -9.24 41.06
C VAL A 728 26.40 -8.42 41.27
N MET A 729 27.16 -8.19 40.21
CA MET A 729 28.36 -7.36 40.23
C MET A 729 28.12 -6.02 39.58
N THR A 730 28.65 -4.96 40.18
CA THR A 730 28.44 -3.60 39.70
C THR A 730 29.49 -2.61 40.23
N THR A 731 29.28 -1.32 40.03
CA THR A 731 30.05 -0.23 40.65
C THR A 731 29.33 0.32 41.88
N GLN A 732 30.07 0.95 42.79
CA GLN A 732 29.55 1.52 44.04
C GLN A 732 28.42 2.53 43.78
N ILE A 733 28.47 3.27 42.67
CA ILE A 733 27.41 4.21 42.26
C ILE A 733 26.10 3.47 42.03
N ILE A 734 26.13 2.38 41.27
CA ILE A 734 24.95 1.58 40.98
C ILE A 734 24.55 0.78 42.23
N THR A 735 25.47 0.29 43.06
CA THR A 735 25.14 -0.33 44.35
C THR A 735 24.30 0.60 45.23
N LYS A 736 24.67 1.89 45.31
CA LYS A 736 23.87 2.91 46.02
C LYS A 736 22.48 3.08 45.40
N LEU A 737 22.39 3.05 44.07
CA LEU A 737 21.12 3.13 43.34
C LEU A 737 20.21 1.91 43.61
N LEU A 738 20.75 0.68 43.57
CA LEU A 738 19.99 -0.54 43.85
C LEU A 738 19.52 -0.63 45.31
N ARG A 739 20.19 0.08 46.23
CA ARG A 739 19.84 0.17 47.66
C ARG A 739 19.01 1.40 48.01
N SER A 740 18.57 2.19 47.03
CA SER A 740 17.78 3.40 47.29
C SER A 740 16.37 3.07 47.79
N LYS A 741 15.67 4.07 48.37
CA LYS A 741 14.29 3.91 48.83
C LYS A 741 13.35 3.61 47.66
N GLU A 742 13.59 4.25 46.52
CA GLU A 742 12.84 4.09 45.28
C GLU A 742 13.04 2.70 44.69
N ALA A 743 14.27 2.16 44.74
CA ALA A 743 14.54 0.78 44.34
C ALA A 743 13.78 -0.23 45.23
N SER A 744 13.78 0.01 46.54
CA SER A 744 13.10 -0.84 47.52
C SER A 744 11.58 -0.82 47.37
N ALA A 745 11.02 0.29 46.86
CA ALA A 745 9.60 0.40 46.52
C ALA A 745 9.24 -0.30 45.20
N ALA A 746 10.19 -0.42 44.28
CA ALA A 746 9.97 -1.02 42.96
C ALA A 746 10.11 -2.55 42.97
N VAL A 747 11.03 -3.09 43.76
CA VAL A 747 11.30 -4.54 43.84
C VAL A 747 11.68 -4.96 45.26
N ASP A 748 11.18 -6.12 45.69
CA ASP A 748 11.55 -6.68 47.00
C ASP A 748 13.05 -7.06 47.02
N VAL A 749 13.83 -6.29 47.77
CA VAL A 749 15.27 -6.40 47.94
C VAL A 749 15.67 -7.67 48.71
N ARG A 750 14.75 -8.27 49.47
CA ARG A 750 15.02 -9.51 50.24
C ARG A 750 15.24 -10.74 49.36
N MET A 751 14.75 -10.72 48.12
CA MET A 751 14.95 -11.80 47.15
C MET A 751 16.14 -11.56 46.22
N TRP A 752 16.93 -10.50 46.43
CA TRP A 752 18.08 -10.19 45.58
C TRP A 752 19.29 -11.04 45.98
N PRO A 753 20.03 -11.63 45.02
CA PRO A 753 21.35 -12.17 45.32
C PRO A 753 22.31 -11.08 45.85
N PRO A 754 23.39 -11.48 46.55
CA PRO A 754 24.41 -10.54 47.03
C PRO A 754 24.93 -9.61 45.93
N VAL A 755 24.91 -8.30 46.21
CA VAL A 755 25.45 -7.27 45.33
C VAL A 755 26.88 -6.94 45.75
N ILE A 756 27.84 -7.15 44.85
CA ILE A 756 29.28 -6.91 45.07
C ILE A 756 29.73 -5.74 44.18
N ASP A 757 30.33 -4.72 44.78
CA ASP A 757 30.99 -3.64 44.02
C ASP A 757 32.45 -4.00 43.67
N THR A 758 32.94 -3.43 42.58
CA THR A 758 34.28 -3.71 42.02
C THR A 758 35.24 -2.52 42.11
N ASP A 759 34.88 -1.47 42.84
CA ASP A 759 35.70 -0.28 42.99
C ASP A 759 36.90 -0.53 43.94
N ASP A 760 36.79 -1.45 44.90
CA ASP A 760 37.88 -1.86 45.80
C ASP A 760 38.29 -3.33 45.59
N LEU A 761 39.22 -3.53 44.66
CA LEU A 761 39.72 -4.86 44.28
C LEU A 761 40.85 -5.34 45.21
N PRO A 762 40.88 -6.64 45.58
CA PRO A 762 41.91 -7.19 46.45
C PRO A 762 43.31 -7.08 45.82
N LYS A 763 44.32 -6.89 46.69
CA LYS A 763 45.73 -6.83 46.27
C LYS A 763 46.35 -8.21 46.05
N LYS A 764 45.75 -9.27 46.58
CA LYS A 764 46.22 -10.65 46.43
C LYS A 764 45.83 -11.21 45.06
N LYS A 765 46.71 -12.03 44.49
CA LYS A 765 46.43 -12.80 43.27
C LYS A 765 45.64 -14.06 43.60
N PRO A 766 44.78 -14.54 42.70
CA PRO A 766 44.17 -15.86 42.86
C PRO A 766 45.27 -16.93 42.75
N PRO A 767 45.22 -18.02 43.55
CA PRO A 767 46.25 -19.05 43.54
C PRO A 767 46.30 -19.86 42.23
N LEU A 768 45.19 -19.99 41.52
CA LEU A 768 45.10 -20.61 40.19
C LEU A 768 43.91 -19.99 39.41
N LEU A 769 44.13 -19.66 38.13
CA LEU A 769 43.04 -19.21 37.25
C LEU A 769 42.28 -20.42 36.71
N HIS A 770 40.96 -20.30 36.61
CA HIS A 770 40.13 -21.36 36.04
C HIS A 770 40.43 -21.54 34.55
N LYS A 771 40.55 -22.81 34.13
CA LYS A 771 40.68 -23.22 32.73
C LYS A 771 39.57 -24.24 32.42
N PRO A 772 38.63 -23.91 31.52
CA PRO A 772 37.56 -24.84 31.19
C PRO A 772 38.13 -26.10 30.53
N SER A 773 37.62 -27.26 30.92
CA SER A 773 38.06 -28.56 30.38
C SER A 773 37.34 -28.94 29.07
N ASN A 774 36.16 -28.37 28.82
CA ASN A 774 35.33 -28.64 27.65
C ASN A 774 34.91 -27.31 26.98
N PRO A 775 35.20 -27.08 25.68
CA PRO A 775 34.82 -25.86 24.99
C PRO A 775 33.31 -25.71 24.71
N ASP A 776 32.51 -26.78 24.90
CA ASP A 776 31.05 -26.71 24.76
C ASP A 776 30.34 -26.22 26.04
N THR A 777 31.07 -25.96 27.12
CA THR A 777 30.51 -25.28 28.31
C THR A 777 30.18 -23.82 28.00
N LEU A 778 29.28 -23.25 28.82
CA LEU A 778 28.81 -21.88 28.65
C LEU A 778 29.95 -20.88 28.91
N ALA A 779 30.21 -20.03 27.92
CA ALA A 779 31.05 -18.84 28.08
C ALA A 779 30.27 -17.67 28.66
N TYR A 780 29.02 -17.45 28.22
CA TYR A 780 28.14 -16.41 28.75
C TYR A 780 26.68 -16.66 28.37
N LEU A 781 25.77 -15.89 28.97
CA LEU A 781 24.36 -15.84 28.59
C LEU A 781 24.02 -14.47 28.02
N ASP A 782 23.50 -14.47 26.80
CA ASP A 782 23.06 -13.26 26.11
C ASP A 782 21.56 -13.04 26.32
N PHE A 783 21.20 -12.06 27.15
CA PHE A 783 19.80 -11.77 27.46
C PHE A 783 19.27 -10.59 26.66
N SER A 784 18.10 -10.79 26.09
CA SER A 784 17.39 -9.75 25.35
C SER A 784 15.92 -9.71 25.72
N VAL A 785 15.36 -8.49 25.75
CA VAL A 785 13.94 -8.24 25.98
C VAL A 785 13.30 -7.91 24.65
N SER A 786 12.24 -8.65 24.30
CA SER A 786 11.44 -8.37 23.11
C SER A 786 10.55 -7.14 23.29
N THR A 787 10.07 -6.58 22.18
CA THR A 787 9.11 -5.46 22.18
C THR A 787 7.76 -5.82 22.81
N THR A 788 7.45 -7.11 22.97
CA THR A 788 6.27 -7.62 23.68
C THR A 788 6.54 -7.90 25.16
N GLY A 789 7.74 -7.58 25.67
CA GLY A 789 8.14 -7.79 27.07
C GLY A 789 8.61 -9.20 27.41
N MET A 790 8.61 -10.12 26.44
CA MET A 790 9.14 -11.49 26.62
C MET A 790 10.67 -11.46 26.73
N LEU A 791 11.22 -12.07 27.78
CA LEU A 791 12.65 -12.19 28.03
C LEU A 791 13.19 -13.50 27.44
N ALA A 792 14.27 -13.43 26.67
CA ALA A 792 14.97 -14.59 26.11
C ALA A 792 16.46 -14.57 26.49
N GLY A 793 16.97 -15.69 26.99
CA GLY A 793 18.39 -15.89 27.30
C GLY A 793 19.00 -16.92 26.34
N VAL A 794 20.03 -16.50 25.60
CA VAL A 794 20.73 -17.36 24.64
C VAL A 794 22.03 -17.87 25.26
N LYS A 795 22.19 -19.19 25.19
CA LYS A 795 23.33 -19.90 25.75
C LYS A 795 24.48 -19.88 24.77
N MET A 796 25.56 -19.19 25.12
CA MET A 796 26.75 -19.06 24.27
C MET A 796 27.86 -19.92 24.85
N SER A 797 28.25 -20.98 24.14
CA SER A 797 29.40 -21.81 24.55
C SER A 797 30.73 -21.15 24.20
N HIS A 798 31.84 -21.63 24.75
CA HIS A 798 33.18 -21.16 24.36
C HIS A 798 33.45 -21.43 22.88
N THR A 799 33.10 -22.61 22.36
CA THR A 799 33.19 -22.95 20.94
C THR A 799 32.45 -21.94 20.07
N ALA A 800 31.17 -21.67 20.37
CA ALA A 800 30.34 -20.75 19.61
C ALA A 800 30.89 -19.32 19.65
N THR A 801 31.34 -18.88 20.83
CA THR A 801 31.89 -17.55 21.05
C THR A 801 33.18 -17.32 20.27
N SER A 802 34.11 -18.27 20.34
CA SER A 802 35.38 -18.22 19.60
C SER A 802 35.17 -18.28 18.10
N ALA A 803 34.29 -19.17 17.61
CA ALA A 803 33.92 -19.26 16.20
C ALA A 803 33.28 -17.95 15.70
N PHE A 804 32.44 -17.32 16.52
CA PHE A 804 31.79 -16.06 16.16
C PHE A 804 32.80 -14.91 16.06
N CYS A 805 33.72 -14.79 17.03
CA CYS A 805 34.80 -13.80 16.97
C CYS A 805 35.72 -14.03 15.76
N ARG A 806 36.03 -15.30 15.43
CA ARG A 806 36.80 -15.67 14.23
C ARG A 806 36.10 -15.23 12.95
N SER A 807 34.79 -15.47 12.88
CA SER A 807 33.97 -15.08 11.73
C SER A 807 33.97 -13.57 11.49
N ILE A 808 33.79 -12.77 12.56
CA ILE A 808 33.87 -11.31 12.48
C ILE A 808 35.28 -10.85 12.12
N LYS A 809 36.32 -11.42 12.74
CA LYS A 809 37.73 -11.12 12.43
C LYS A 809 38.03 -11.29 10.94
N LEU A 810 37.60 -12.41 10.36
CA LEU A 810 37.80 -12.71 8.93
C LEU A 810 36.96 -11.83 8.02
N GLN A 811 35.71 -11.54 8.40
CA GLN A 811 34.81 -10.73 7.58
C GLN A 811 35.23 -9.26 7.55
N CYS A 812 35.63 -8.70 8.68
CA CYS A 812 36.04 -7.30 8.82
C CYS A 812 37.55 -7.09 8.72
N GLU A 813 38.32 -8.14 8.41
CA GLU A 813 39.78 -8.11 8.31
C GLU A 813 40.43 -7.45 9.53
N LEU A 814 40.08 -7.93 10.73
CA LEU A 814 40.56 -7.35 11.98
C LEU A 814 41.93 -7.94 12.36
N TYR A 815 42.87 -7.07 12.68
CA TYR A 815 44.24 -7.42 13.11
C TYR A 815 44.78 -6.36 14.08
N PRO A 816 45.90 -6.61 14.79
CA PRO A 816 46.33 -5.75 15.89
C PRO A 816 46.57 -4.28 15.56
N SER A 817 46.90 -3.94 14.32
CA SER A 817 47.10 -2.55 13.89
C SER A 817 45.82 -1.87 13.37
N ARG A 818 44.65 -2.50 13.49
CA ARG A 818 43.35 -1.88 13.12
C ARG A 818 42.76 -1.16 14.32
N GLU A 819 42.11 -0.04 14.03
CA GLU A 819 41.31 0.73 14.98
C GLU A 819 39.84 0.68 14.53
N VAL A 820 38.95 0.41 15.48
CA VAL A 820 37.51 0.27 15.25
C VAL A 820 36.77 1.19 16.22
N ALA A 821 35.91 2.07 15.70
CA ALA A 821 35.06 2.92 16.53
C ALA A 821 33.68 2.28 16.70
N ILE A 822 33.26 2.06 17.94
CA ILE A 822 32.01 1.36 18.25
C ILE A 822 31.11 2.24 19.11
N CYS A 823 29.98 2.64 18.53
CA CYS A 823 28.93 3.40 19.19
C CYS A 823 27.66 2.55 19.30
N LEU A 824 27.71 1.56 20.20
CA LEU A 824 26.66 0.57 20.43
C LEU A 824 26.48 0.33 21.93
N ASP A 825 25.30 -0.19 22.30
CA ASP A 825 25.07 -0.69 23.66
C ASP A 825 25.71 -2.09 23.84
N PRO A 826 26.41 -2.35 24.95
CA PRO A 826 27.17 -3.59 25.15
C PRO A 826 26.45 -4.66 25.95
N TYR A 827 25.13 -4.72 25.90
CA TYR A 827 24.40 -5.59 26.83
C TYR A 827 23.94 -6.90 26.19
N CYS A 828 23.78 -6.93 24.86
CA CYS A 828 23.33 -8.11 24.14
C CYS A 828 23.75 -8.07 22.66
N GLY A 829 23.67 -9.22 21.99
CA GLY A 829 23.82 -9.34 20.56
C GLY A 829 25.21 -8.99 20.02
N LEU A 830 25.25 -8.62 18.74
CA LEU A 830 26.49 -8.21 18.08
C LEU A 830 27.16 -7.00 18.76
N GLY A 831 26.38 -6.10 19.37
CA GLY A 831 26.91 -4.94 20.10
C GLY A 831 27.82 -5.35 21.26
N PHE A 832 27.38 -6.30 22.08
CA PHE A 832 28.19 -6.87 23.16
C PHE A 832 29.46 -7.56 22.63
N VAL A 833 29.32 -8.38 21.59
CA VAL A 833 30.45 -9.14 21.02
C VAL A 833 31.53 -8.22 20.45
N LEU A 834 31.14 -7.15 19.74
CA LEU A 834 32.07 -6.13 19.24
C LEU A 834 32.74 -5.37 20.39
N TRP A 835 32.00 -4.98 21.42
CA TRP A 835 32.54 -4.24 22.57
C TRP A 835 33.49 -5.05 23.44
N CYS A 836 33.14 -6.30 23.77
CA CYS A 836 33.80 -7.04 24.84
C CYS A 836 34.75 -8.14 24.33
N LEU A 837 34.45 -8.74 23.18
CA LEU A 837 35.09 -10.01 22.78
C LEU A 837 36.04 -9.85 21.61
N CYS A 838 35.63 -9.13 20.55
CA CYS A 838 36.34 -9.11 19.28
C CYS A 838 37.74 -8.50 19.36
N SER A 839 37.96 -7.49 20.21
CA SER A 839 39.26 -6.83 20.38
C SER A 839 40.27 -7.72 21.09
N VAL A 840 39.85 -8.45 22.12
CA VAL A 840 40.69 -9.48 22.75
C VAL A 840 41.00 -10.59 21.76
N TYR A 841 40.01 -11.08 21.00
CA TYR A 841 40.24 -12.16 20.04
C TYR A 841 41.20 -11.73 18.91
N SER A 842 40.93 -10.61 18.25
CA SER A 842 41.64 -10.18 17.04
C SER A 842 42.88 -9.32 17.32
N GLY A 843 42.94 -8.71 18.50
CA GLY A 843 44.00 -7.79 18.92
C GLY A 843 43.83 -6.35 18.44
N HIS A 844 42.79 -6.03 17.66
CA HIS A 844 42.55 -4.66 17.20
C HIS A 844 42.19 -3.73 18.37
N GLN A 845 42.42 -2.43 18.20
CA GLN A 845 42.03 -1.43 19.18
C GLN A 845 40.58 -0.99 18.97
N SER A 846 39.77 -1.04 20.02
CA SER A 846 38.39 -0.55 20.05
C SER A 846 38.28 0.79 20.75
N ILE A 847 37.79 1.78 20.01
CA ILE A 847 37.40 3.10 20.51
C ILE A 847 35.92 3.02 20.87
N LEU A 848 35.64 2.93 22.17
CA LEU A 848 34.33 2.74 22.74
C LEU A 848 33.66 4.09 22.99
N ILE A 849 32.46 4.26 22.44
CA ILE A 849 31.68 5.48 22.56
C ILE A 849 30.29 5.10 23.08
N PRO A 850 30.02 5.30 24.38
CA PRO A 850 28.70 5.03 24.93
C PRO A 850 27.63 5.91 24.25
N PRO A 851 26.49 5.35 23.80
CA PRO A 851 25.42 6.14 23.19
C PRO A 851 24.91 7.30 24.06
N SER A 852 24.95 7.16 25.39
CA SER A 852 24.57 8.22 26.34
C SER A 852 25.44 9.48 26.21
N GLU A 853 26.70 9.35 25.80
CA GLU A 853 27.58 10.51 25.58
C GLU A 853 27.18 11.32 24.33
N LEU A 854 26.52 10.68 23.35
CA LEU A 854 26.01 11.36 22.15
C LEU A 854 24.77 12.20 22.42
N GLU A 855 23.98 11.85 23.44
CA GLU A 855 22.83 12.67 23.85
C GLU A 855 23.28 14.07 24.31
N VAL A 856 24.48 14.15 24.90
CA VAL A 856 25.12 15.42 25.29
C VAL A 856 25.84 16.07 24.10
N ASN A 857 26.56 15.28 23.30
CA ASN A 857 27.33 15.76 22.15
C ASN A 857 27.10 14.90 20.91
N PRO A 858 26.14 15.27 20.03
CA PRO A 858 25.80 14.49 18.84
C PRO A 858 26.95 14.34 17.83
N ALA A 859 27.95 15.23 17.85
CA ALA A 859 29.09 15.18 16.95
C ALA A 859 30.20 14.22 17.42
N LEU A 860 30.11 13.68 18.65
CA LEU A 860 31.18 12.91 19.28
C LEU A 860 31.64 11.72 18.44
N TRP A 861 30.70 10.90 17.97
CA TRP A 861 31.03 9.70 17.18
C TRP A 861 31.75 10.03 15.88
N LEU A 862 31.22 10.97 15.08
CA LEU A 862 31.85 11.38 13.83
C LEU A 862 33.20 12.08 14.05
N SER A 863 33.32 12.87 15.12
CA SER A 863 34.57 13.53 15.49
C SER A 863 35.63 12.50 15.91
N ALA A 864 35.26 11.49 16.69
CA ALA A 864 36.16 10.40 17.07
C ALA A 864 36.62 9.59 15.84
N VAL A 865 35.68 9.22 14.96
CA VAL A 865 36.00 8.53 13.71
C VAL A 865 37.02 9.32 12.87
N SER A 866 36.84 10.65 12.78
CA SER A 866 37.74 11.52 12.04
C SER A 866 39.12 11.69 12.73
N GLN A 867 39.13 12.02 14.02
CA GLN A 867 40.34 12.28 14.80
C GLN A 867 41.27 11.07 14.84
N TYR A 868 40.71 9.89 15.08
CA TYR A 868 41.45 8.62 15.11
C TYR A 868 41.59 7.99 13.71
N LYS A 869 41.13 8.66 12.64
CA LYS A 869 41.25 8.20 11.24
C LYS A 869 40.73 6.77 11.03
N VAL A 870 39.66 6.44 11.72
CA VAL A 870 39.07 5.11 11.79
C VAL A 870 38.51 4.71 10.41
N ARG A 871 38.80 3.48 10.01
CA ARG A 871 38.30 2.92 8.74
C ARG A 871 36.99 2.15 8.90
N ASP A 872 36.84 1.46 10.02
CA ASP A 872 35.74 0.54 10.28
C ASP A 872 35.00 1.00 11.54
N THR A 873 33.71 1.30 11.42
CA THR A 873 32.89 1.78 12.53
C THR A 873 31.52 1.09 12.57
N PHE A 874 31.01 0.93 13.78
CA PHE A 874 29.74 0.26 14.05
C PHE A 874 28.83 1.16 14.89
N CYS A 875 27.58 1.30 14.49
CA CYS A 875 26.58 2.10 15.19
C CYS A 875 25.19 1.47 15.13
N SER A 876 24.25 1.96 15.94
CA SER A 876 22.84 1.55 15.86
C SER A 876 22.04 2.52 14.98
N TYR A 877 20.81 2.14 14.60
CA TYR A 877 19.92 3.08 13.91
C TYR A 877 19.60 4.31 14.77
N SER A 878 19.47 4.16 16.09
CA SER A 878 19.24 5.28 17.01
C SER A 878 20.39 6.28 16.99
N VAL A 879 21.64 5.80 16.97
CA VAL A 879 22.83 6.66 16.87
C VAL A 879 22.87 7.39 15.53
N MET A 880 22.61 6.67 14.43
CA MET A 880 22.55 7.27 13.09
C MET A 880 21.47 8.35 12.99
N GLU A 881 20.29 8.10 13.58
CA GLU A 881 19.18 9.05 13.61
C GLU A 881 19.50 10.29 14.44
N LEU A 882 20.10 10.13 15.63
CA LEU A 882 20.56 11.23 16.47
C LEU A 882 21.56 12.12 15.73
N CYS A 883 22.52 11.54 15.02
CA CYS A 883 23.49 12.30 14.23
C CYS A 883 22.82 13.01 13.05
N THR A 884 21.93 12.32 12.32
CA THR A 884 21.24 12.90 11.16
C THR A 884 20.36 14.08 11.57
N LYS A 885 19.62 13.96 12.67
CA LYS A 885 18.75 15.03 13.18
C LYS A 885 19.54 16.15 13.86
N GLY A 886 20.48 15.80 14.73
CA GLY A 886 21.23 16.76 15.54
C GLY A 886 22.26 17.58 14.75
N LEU A 887 22.84 17.02 13.69
CA LEU A 887 23.91 17.66 12.92
C LEU A 887 23.47 18.13 11.54
N GLY A 888 22.19 17.97 11.18
CA GLY A 888 21.64 18.26 9.84
C GLY A 888 21.96 19.65 9.30
N LEU A 889 22.04 20.66 10.18
CA LEU A 889 22.32 22.06 9.82
C LEU A 889 23.78 22.47 10.13
N GLN A 890 24.58 21.58 10.71
CA GLN A 890 25.91 21.89 11.23
C GLN A 890 27.05 21.34 10.36
N THR A 891 26.76 20.71 9.22
CA THR A 891 27.76 20.08 8.34
C THR A 891 28.86 21.04 7.91
N ASP A 892 28.53 22.26 7.49
CA ASP A 892 29.52 23.27 7.09
C ASP A 892 30.42 23.71 8.26
N SER A 893 29.84 23.83 9.46
CA SER A 893 30.56 24.14 10.68
C SER A 893 31.48 22.99 11.12
N LEU A 894 31.05 21.74 10.96
CA LEU A 894 31.88 20.57 11.22
C LEU A 894 33.05 20.49 10.24
N LYS A 895 32.81 20.83 8.98
CA LYS A 895 33.85 20.91 7.94
C LYS A 895 34.89 21.97 8.25
N SER A 896 34.47 23.17 8.67
CA SER A 896 35.40 24.26 9.05
C SER A 896 36.21 23.93 10.31
N ARG A 897 35.67 23.08 11.19
CA ARG A 897 36.38 22.50 12.35
C ARG A 897 37.31 21.33 11.99
N GLY A 898 37.44 20.99 10.71
CA GLY A 898 38.37 19.97 10.22
C GLY A 898 37.87 18.53 10.31
N LEU A 899 36.56 18.29 10.46
CA LEU A 899 36.00 16.93 10.47
C LEU A 899 36.04 16.34 9.05
N ASP A 900 36.77 15.24 8.90
CA ASP A 900 36.96 14.47 7.66
C ASP A 900 36.63 12.98 7.85
N LEU A 901 35.67 12.46 7.09
CA LEU A 901 35.21 11.07 7.06
C LEU A 901 35.71 10.30 5.83
N SER A 902 36.60 10.87 5.02
CA SER A 902 37.15 10.23 3.80
C SER A 902 37.88 8.90 4.05
N ARG A 903 38.30 8.66 5.30
CA ARG A 903 38.98 7.44 5.73
C ARG A 903 38.02 6.28 6.01
N VAL A 904 36.74 6.56 6.23
CA VAL A 904 35.73 5.55 6.54
C VAL A 904 35.50 4.68 5.32
N ARG A 905 35.81 3.39 5.46
CA ARG A 905 35.57 2.36 4.44
C ARG A 905 34.33 1.54 4.76
N THR A 906 34.09 1.29 6.04
CA THR A 906 32.95 0.49 6.50
C THR A 906 32.29 1.20 7.68
N CYS A 907 31.01 1.52 7.53
CA CYS A 907 30.12 2.05 8.56
C CYS A 907 28.92 1.12 8.63
N VAL A 908 28.98 0.14 9.54
CA VAL A 908 27.96 -0.88 9.67
C VAL A 908 26.92 -0.42 10.70
N VAL A 909 25.66 -0.36 10.26
CA VAL A 909 24.54 -0.18 11.17
C VAL A 909 24.06 -1.53 11.68
N VAL A 910 24.24 -1.76 12.98
CA VAL A 910 23.82 -2.99 13.65
C VAL A 910 22.32 -2.92 13.95
N ALA A 911 21.57 -3.87 13.39
CA ALA A 911 20.13 -3.97 13.56
C ALA A 911 19.64 -5.43 13.45
N GLU A 912 18.54 -5.73 14.15
CA GLU A 912 17.82 -7.02 14.07
C GLU A 912 16.53 -6.89 13.22
N GLU A 913 16.37 -5.77 12.52
CA GLU A 913 15.20 -5.43 11.72
C GLU A 913 15.59 -5.17 10.25
N ARG A 914 14.58 -5.02 9.38
CA ARG A 914 14.79 -4.71 7.97
C ARG A 914 15.59 -3.41 7.80
N PRO A 915 16.54 -3.35 6.85
CA PRO A 915 17.27 -2.15 6.50
C PRO A 915 16.40 -0.88 6.30
N ARG A 916 16.67 0.17 7.08
CA ARG A 916 15.99 1.48 6.96
C ARG A 916 16.61 2.33 5.84
N ILE A 917 16.18 2.08 4.60
CA ILE A 917 16.72 2.70 3.38
C ILE A 917 16.68 4.24 3.42
N ALA A 918 15.57 4.83 3.85
CA ALA A 918 15.42 6.29 3.88
C ALA A 918 16.42 6.96 4.84
N LEU A 919 16.64 6.35 6.00
CA LEU A 919 17.56 6.86 7.02
C LEU A 919 19.03 6.75 6.56
N THR A 920 19.43 5.58 6.05
CA THR A 920 20.80 5.35 5.54
C THR A 920 21.14 6.25 4.35
N GLN A 921 20.18 6.47 3.43
CA GLN A 921 20.35 7.42 2.33
C GLN A 921 20.45 8.87 2.81
N SER A 922 19.63 9.27 3.79
CA SER A 922 19.66 10.62 4.36
C SER A 922 20.98 10.89 5.07
N PHE A 923 21.46 9.96 5.89
CA PHE A 923 22.75 10.03 6.56
C PHE A 923 23.91 10.15 5.54
N SER A 924 23.92 9.27 4.54
CA SER A 924 24.96 9.27 3.49
C SER A 924 24.97 10.56 2.68
N LYS A 925 23.79 11.09 2.35
CA LYS A 925 23.67 12.36 1.61
C LYS A 925 24.14 13.53 2.44
N LEU A 926 23.76 13.58 3.73
CA LEU A 926 24.08 14.68 4.63
C LEU A 926 25.58 14.81 4.88
N PHE A 927 26.27 13.70 5.13
CA PHE A 927 27.70 13.71 5.47
C PHE A 927 28.63 13.49 4.27
N LYS A 928 28.08 13.49 3.04
CA LYS A 928 28.84 13.37 1.80
C LYS A 928 29.93 14.45 1.70
N ASP A 929 29.60 15.69 2.06
CA ASP A 929 30.50 16.83 1.93
C ASP A 929 31.61 16.87 3.01
N LEU A 930 31.50 16.01 4.03
CA LEU A 930 32.54 15.70 5.01
C LEU A 930 33.38 14.49 4.58
N GLY A 931 33.20 13.96 3.37
CA GLY A 931 34.01 12.85 2.83
C GLY A 931 33.43 11.45 3.05
N LEU A 932 32.26 11.31 3.68
CA LEU A 932 31.63 10.00 3.85
C LEU A 932 31.16 9.45 2.49
N HIS A 933 31.76 8.35 2.05
CA HIS A 933 31.35 7.70 0.81
C HIS A 933 30.05 6.89 1.06
N PRO A 934 28.99 7.03 0.24
CA PRO A 934 27.73 6.29 0.44
C PRO A 934 27.92 4.76 0.52
N ARG A 935 28.85 4.22 -0.28
CA ARG A 935 29.26 2.80 -0.24
C ARG A 935 29.79 2.30 1.10
N ALA A 936 30.30 3.20 1.94
CA ALA A 936 30.78 2.81 3.26
C ALA A 936 29.62 2.45 4.19
N VAL A 937 28.42 2.99 3.97
CA VAL A 937 27.26 2.78 4.83
C VAL A 937 26.55 1.49 4.46
N SER A 938 26.48 0.56 5.40
CA SER A 938 25.87 -0.76 5.23
C SER A 938 25.11 -1.17 6.49
N THR A 939 24.48 -2.34 6.47
CA THR A 939 23.79 -2.91 7.63
C THR A 939 24.38 -4.28 7.97
N SER A 940 24.10 -4.75 9.17
CA SER A 940 24.18 -6.16 9.51
C SER A 940 22.77 -6.73 9.69
N PHE A 941 22.65 -8.05 9.71
CA PHE A 941 21.45 -8.73 10.16
C PHE A 941 21.80 -9.94 11.03
N GLY A 942 21.07 -10.09 12.11
CA GLY A 942 21.11 -11.21 13.05
C GLY A 942 19.74 -11.36 13.70
N CYS A 943 19.57 -12.44 14.44
CA CYS A 943 18.39 -12.66 15.27
C CYS A 943 18.83 -12.94 16.71
N ARG A 944 17.88 -13.06 17.63
CA ARG A 944 18.22 -13.28 19.05
C ARG A 944 19.07 -14.54 19.26
N VAL A 945 18.73 -15.63 18.56
CA VAL A 945 19.41 -16.93 18.71
C VAL A 945 20.71 -17.00 17.90
N ASN A 946 20.81 -16.25 16.80
CA ASN A 946 22.00 -16.15 15.98
C ASN A 946 22.42 -14.68 15.87
N LEU A 947 23.32 -14.28 16.78
CA LEU A 947 23.65 -12.88 17.08
C LEU A 947 24.15 -12.08 15.86
N ALA A 948 24.69 -12.74 14.83
CA ALA A 948 24.82 -12.16 13.50
C ALA A 948 24.87 -13.25 12.42
N ILE A 949 24.07 -13.07 11.37
CA ILE A 949 24.00 -13.95 10.19
C ILE A 949 24.83 -13.36 9.05
N CYS A 950 24.68 -12.05 8.81
CA CYS A 950 25.41 -11.34 7.78
C CYS A 950 25.86 -9.96 8.22
N LEU A 951 26.99 -9.54 7.65
CA LEU A 951 27.70 -8.32 7.97
C LEU A 951 28.52 -7.89 6.75
N GLN A 952 28.46 -6.60 6.41
CA GLN A 952 29.34 -6.08 5.37
C GLN A 952 30.77 -5.90 5.90
N GLY A 953 31.72 -6.53 5.22
CA GLY A 953 33.15 -6.42 5.50
C GLY A 953 33.82 -5.35 4.63
N THR A 954 35.06 -4.99 4.98
CA THR A 954 35.86 -3.95 4.30
C THR A 954 36.11 -4.25 2.80
N SER A 955 36.12 -5.53 2.43
CA SER A 955 36.32 -6.02 1.05
C SER A 955 35.03 -6.54 0.40
N GLY A 956 33.86 -6.14 0.92
CA GLY A 956 32.56 -6.51 0.38
C GLY A 956 32.20 -5.75 -0.91
N PRO A 957 31.28 -6.29 -1.75
CA PRO A 957 30.74 -5.55 -2.89
C PRO A 957 29.96 -4.31 -2.44
N ASP A 958 29.64 -3.43 -3.38
CA ASP A 958 28.84 -2.24 -3.09
C ASP A 958 27.42 -2.64 -2.62
N PRO A 959 26.85 -2.00 -1.57
CA PRO A 959 25.52 -2.36 -1.09
C PRO A 959 24.45 -2.24 -2.17
N THR A 960 23.77 -3.36 -2.47
CA THR A 960 22.74 -3.40 -3.51
C THR A 960 21.34 -3.14 -2.96
N THR A 961 20.55 -2.38 -3.71
CA THR A 961 19.09 -2.25 -3.49
C THR A 961 18.37 -2.91 -4.64
N VAL A 962 17.52 -3.88 -4.34
CA VAL A 962 16.62 -4.52 -5.29
C VAL A 962 15.21 -3.98 -5.13
N TYR A 963 14.40 -4.11 -6.17
CA TYR A 963 12.99 -3.74 -6.14
C TYR A 963 12.19 -5.02 -6.32
N VAL A 964 11.26 -5.28 -5.41
CA VAL A 964 10.41 -6.47 -5.44
C VAL A 964 8.95 -6.09 -5.63
N ASP A 965 8.22 -6.90 -6.38
CA ASP A 965 6.78 -6.72 -6.57
C ASP A 965 6.02 -7.04 -5.27
N MET A 966 5.34 -6.04 -4.71
CA MET A 966 4.52 -6.23 -3.50
C MET A 966 3.38 -7.23 -3.73
N ARG A 967 2.89 -7.42 -4.96
CA ARG A 967 1.85 -8.41 -5.25
C ARG A 967 2.42 -9.82 -5.19
N ALA A 968 3.60 -10.05 -5.76
CA ALA A 968 4.27 -11.35 -5.67
C ALA A 968 4.57 -11.71 -4.21
N LEU A 969 5.09 -10.75 -3.43
CA LEU A 969 5.38 -10.96 -2.01
C LEU A 969 4.16 -11.39 -1.20
N ARG A 970 2.97 -10.88 -1.52
CA ARG A 970 1.71 -11.28 -0.87
C ARG A 970 1.28 -12.72 -1.16
N HIS A 971 1.85 -13.35 -2.18
CA HIS A 971 1.62 -14.74 -2.55
C HIS A 971 2.83 -15.63 -2.21
N ASP A 972 3.61 -15.24 -1.19
CA ASP A 972 4.84 -15.92 -0.76
C ASP A 972 5.84 -16.15 -1.89
N ARG A 973 5.87 -15.23 -2.87
CA ARG A 973 6.76 -15.27 -4.03
C ARG A 973 7.65 -14.04 -4.07
N VAL A 974 8.92 -14.22 -4.36
CA VAL A 974 9.85 -13.12 -4.60
C VAL A 974 9.99 -12.91 -6.10
N ARG A 975 9.56 -11.75 -6.59
CA ARG A 975 9.74 -11.32 -7.98
C ARG A 975 10.46 -9.99 -8.01
N LEU A 976 11.64 -9.97 -8.63
CA LEU A 976 12.37 -8.74 -8.90
C LEU A 976 11.69 -7.94 -10.02
N VAL A 977 11.60 -6.63 -9.83
CA VAL A 977 11.04 -5.67 -10.78
C VAL A 977 11.98 -4.48 -10.94
N GLU A 978 11.72 -3.63 -11.92
CA GLU A 978 12.53 -2.42 -12.14
C GLU A 978 12.15 -1.31 -11.16
N ARG A 979 13.12 -0.41 -10.91
CA ARG A 979 12.91 0.81 -10.12
C ARG A 979 11.79 1.65 -10.76
N GLY A 980 10.77 1.98 -9.98
CA GLY A 980 9.63 2.78 -10.44
C GLY A 980 8.44 1.96 -10.97
N SER A 981 8.54 0.62 -10.97
CA SER A 981 7.40 -0.23 -11.32
C SER A 981 6.22 0.00 -10.36
N PRO A 982 4.96 -0.06 -10.85
CA PRO A 982 3.77 0.00 -9.99
C PRO A 982 3.87 -1.07 -8.91
N HIS A 983 3.64 -0.69 -7.65
CA HIS A 983 3.76 -1.59 -6.49
C HIS A 983 5.18 -2.15 -6.22
N SER A 984 6.24 -1.53 -6.74
CA SER A 984 7.60 -1.89 -6.35
C SER A 984 7.91 -1.48 -4.91
N LEU A 985 8.54 -2.40 -4.16
CA LEU A 985 9.06 -2.17 -2.82
C LEU A 985 10.59 -2.24 -2.86
N PRO A 986 11.32 -1.18 -2.48
CA PRO A 986 12.78 -1.24 -2.40
C PRO A 986 13.23 -2.06 -1.19
N LEU A 987 14.16 -3.00 -1.41
CA LEU A 987 14.84 -3.78 -0.39
C LEU A 987 16.35 -3.59 -0.53
N MET A 988 17.00 -3.13 0.53
CA MET A 988 18.46 -3.07 0.61
C MET A 988 18.96 -4.37 1.24
N GLU A 989 20.10 -4.87 0.75
CA GLU A 989 20.75 -6.03 1.35
C GLU A 989 21.21 -5.75 2.79
N SER A 990 21.27 -6.80 3.62
CA SER A 990 21.73 -6.73 5.01
C SER A 990 23.21 -7.08 5.20
N GLY A 991 23.96 -7.20 4.10
CA GLY A 991 25.38 -7.56 4.07
C GLY A 991 25.65 -9.02 3.68
N LYS A 992 26.94 -9.38 3.65
CA LYS A 992 27.42 -10.72 3.25
C LYS A 992 27.39 -11.71 4.40
N ILE A 993 27.01 -12.96 4.11
CA ILE A 993 26.94 -14.05 5.11
C ILE A 993 28.31 -14.26 5.74
N LEU A 994 28.31 -14.34 7.06
CA LEU A 994 29.50 -14.50 7.88
C LEU A 994 30.20 -15.85 7.62
N PRO A 995 31.55 -15.90 7.62
CA PRO A 995 32.28 -17.17 7.50
C PRO A 995 31.82 -18.23 8.51
N GLY A 996 31.60 -19.46 8.05
CA GLY A 996 31.10 -20.57 8.86
C GLY A 996 29.59 -20.59 9.11
N VAL A 997 28.85 -19.56 8.68
CA VAL A 997 27.38 -19.52 8.76
C VAL A 997 26.77 -20.13 7.50
N ARG A 998 25.75 -20.96 7.66
CA ARG A 998 24.92 -21.48 6.57
C ARG A 998 23.48 -21.09 6.84
N ILE A 999 22.78 -20.67 5.80
CA ILE A 999 21.37 -20.31 5.86
C ILE A 999 20.58 -21.11 4.84
N ILE A 1000 19.35 -21.45 5.21
CA ILE A 1000 18.37 -22.01 4.29
C ILE A 1000 17.04 -21.32 4.50
N ILE A 1001 16.31 -21.08 3.41
CA ILE A 1001 14.93 -20.62 3.48
C ILE A 1001 14.05 -21.86 3.57
N ALA A 1002 13.37 -22.01 4.70
CA ALA A 1002 12.52 -23.16 4.99
C ALA A 1002 11.06 -22.74 5.16
N ASN A 1003 10.16 -23.66 4.85
CA ASN A 1003 8.75 -23.50 5.20
C ASN A 1003 8.56 -23.95 6.66
N PRO A 1004 8.06 -23.08 7.56
CA PRO A 1004 7.97 -23.38 8.99
C PRO A 1004 7.01 -24.54 9.30
N GLU A 1005 6.00 -24.76 8.46
CA GLU A 1005 5.02 -25.83 8.66
C GLU A 1005 5.57 -27.19 8.21
N THR A 1006 6.17 -27.25 7.01
CA THR A 1006 6.64 -28.52 6.43
C THR A 1006 8.07 -28.87 6.85
N LYS A 1007 8.81 -27.91 7.37
CA LYS A 1007 10.26 -27.99 7.66
C LYS A 1007 11.13 -28.31 6.43
N GLY A 1008 10.56 -28.17 5.23
CA GLY A 1008 11.23 -28.43 3.96
C GLY A 1008 11.90 -27.18 3.39
N PRO A 1009 12.97 -27.34 2.59
CA PRO A 1009 13.64 -26.24 1.92
C PRO A 1009 12.77 -25.63 0.81
N MET A 1010 12.86 -24.31 0.64
CA MET A 1010 12.13 -23.55 -0.36
C MET A 1010 13.03 -23.17 -1.54
N GLY A 1011 12.45 -22.87 -2.71
CA GLY A 1011 13.19 -22.36 -3.87
C GLY A 1011 13.46 -20.85 -3.81
N GLU A 1012 14.48 -20.36 -4.52
CA GLU A 1012 14.93 -18.94 -4.50
C GLU A 1012 13.82 -17.90 -4.79
N SER A 1013 12.76 -18.29 -5.49
CA SER A 1013 11.61 -17.43 -5.80
C SER A 1013 10.51 -17.43 -4.74
N HIS A 1014 10.71 -18.06 -3.58
CA HIS A 1014 9.69 -18.19 -2.54
C HIS A 1014 10.10 -17.47 -1.25
N LEU A 1015 9.09 -16.92 -0.58
CA LEU A 1015 9.23 -16.38 0.76
C LEU A 1015 9.17 -17.54 1.77
N GLY A 1016 10.00 -17.49 2.82
CA GLY A 1016 10.03 -18.48 3.89
C GLY A 1016 10.81 -17.98 5.10
N GLU A 1017 10.88 -18.81 6.13
CA GLU A 1017 11.63 -18.53 7.35
C GLU A 1017 13.14 -18.78 7.12
N ILE A 1018 14.01 -17.94 7.68
CA ILE A 1018 15.46 -18.10 7.59
C ILE A 1018 15.91 -19.00 8.74
N TRP A 1019 16.47 -20.17 8.40
CA TRP A 1019 17.01 -21.13 9.37
C TRP A 1019 18.53 -21.20 9.31
#